data_AF-A0A953K8I4-F1
#
_entry.id   AF-A0A953K8I4-F1
#
_cell.length_a   1.000
_cell.length_b   1.000
_cell.length_c   1.000
_cell.angle_alpha   90.00
_cell.angle_beta   90.00
_cell.angle_gamma   90.00
#
_symmetry.space_group_name_H-M   'P 1'
#
loop_
_entity.id
_entity.type
_entity.pdbx_description
1 polymer ?
#
loop_
_entity_poly.entity_id
_entity_poly.type
_entity_poly.pdbx_seq_one_letter_code
_entity_poly.pdbx_strand_id
1 'polypeptide(L)'
;MIARTSIALPLFLATLNGIAQHPAAFVENRGQWPKSVTHKADLNGATVWCERGAILIDRFDGPAIRHAQDGPGQNNPVVRHHAVRLRFVGANTGSTCEGLGPQHGTYNYFLGNDPGRWARGAHAFSAVLQKDLYPGVDLRVRTEGPSLKYDLILAPEADPSGIRITYEGADGIALMDGRIVIRTSLGDVIEHIPTAYQEIDGEPRTIPCHYTKTGTSIGFLIGAHSADHPVIIDPVLSFSTFSGSTSDNFGYTATYDADGFLYSGSSAFGQGYPTTTGAYQTQHAGGQGLGDGIDVALTKFDTTGQFLIWSTFLGGAGDELPHSMIVNGANELFVYGTTSSLNFPVTNNAYDPSFNGGTATNPTGLGANYVNGSDIFIARLGSNGDALLASTYFGGSQNDGFNGASGLKHNYADEIRGEVLLDANDNVLVASCTASPDLPVTTGAAQMVYGGGPQDGVVLKMDAQLSTLFWSTYFGGSLADAVYSIELDDDDRVFICGGTRSTDLNMPVGAFQPAFQGGITDGFVAVLLPDGSAVEAATYIGSTAYDQAYFVELDQEDRVYLYGQTQASSGQLVSNAPYNIPNAGQFIAKFDPGLITLLMGSRFGAGDGDPDISPTAFLVDYCDKIYISGWGSAVNGNLSTTGLPVTPDAFQPTTDGNDFYLAVFDIDMNGLFYATYFGGSQSHEHVDGGTSRFDRRGRVYEAVCAGCGGHDDFPSTPGAWSPTNNSTNCNLGVFKFDFNFPIVTADFDAVVNCLPAPVTFTDHSYGATGHTWTFGDGGSSTDPAPEHTYDQPGVYTVTLVSFNSASCNLSDTMHRQVVVLGNAAYALPDTFACTGTSVQIGLLPVDNPSVTFAWSPSQGLSNTSVPNPVATPAGTITYTLLMSNGACTDTITQTITVPDTQLDAGPDILRCGPDASATLTANGFGTTDQFQWSSNNSFTDTLNAVLADSTVVVQLTGTTLFYVRAPNDPCGAYDSVQVVVQLAAPLLTGDSLICAEDVARLHVIGADPGSSFTWSPNADIDTGQGTANATVSPPAQQTFSVDVVSPAGCTWTGSITVTVSPLFGNTMGASVDQPIVLSGTTVQLSAMPDSGVTYAWTPPNEVSDPSIANPTAYITGTSTFIVTITDGICTRNDSVTVTVHEMNCAEPDIYIPDAFTPNGDGNNDVLLVRGRFITTMQLKVFDRWGELVFETTDQDVGWDGTYKGKPVDPAVFVYWLKAVCADGQSFLKKGNITVIR
;
A
#
# COMPACT_ATOMS: atom_id res chain seq x y z
N MET A 1 33.32 -19.34 -33.59
CA MET A 1 34.23 -20.44 -33.14
C MET A 1 34.29 -21.54 -34.22
N ILE A 2 35.11 -22.61 -34.07
CA ILE A 2 35.03 -23.79 -34.98
C ILE A 2 33.78 -24.61 -34.60
N ALA A 3 32.91 -24.84 -35.58
CA ALA A 3 31.47 -24.88 -35.36
C ALA A 3 30.87 -26.29 -35.53
N ARG A 4 30.33 -26.88 -34.46
CA ARG A 4 30.09 -28.33 -34.37
C ARG A 4 28.70 -28.79 -34.81
N THR A 5 28.62 -29.95 -35.48
CA THR A 5 27.38 -30.59 -35.93
C THR A 5 26.93 -31.72 -35.01
N SER A 6 25.77 -31.56 -34.37
CA SER A 6 25.21 -32.53 -33.42
C SER A 6 24.18 -33.46 -34.10
N ILE A 7 24.19 -34.74 -33.71
CA ILE A 7 23.18 -35.74 -34.07
C ILE A 7 22.71 -36.41 -32.77
N ALA A 8 21.46 -36.17 -32.36
CA ALA A 8 20.90 -36.72 -31.12
C ALA A 8 20.07 -37.99 -31.37
N LEU A 9 20.30 -39.06 -30.59
CA LEU A 9 19.62 -40.35 -30.69
C LEU A 9 18.98 -40.80 -29.36
N PRO A 10 17.65 -40.72 -29.21
CA PRO A 10 16.93 -41.30 -28.08
C PRO A 10 16.63 -42.80 -28.30
N LEU A 11 16.90 -43.62 -27.29
CA LEU A 11 16.82 -45.08 -27.34
C LEU A 11 15.93 -45.63 -26.21
N PHE A 12 14.75 -46.12 -26.59
CA PHE A 12 13.65 -46.45 -25.69
C PHE A 12 13.69 -47.91 -25.25
N LEU A 13 13.91 -48.13 -23.94
CA LEU A 13 14.10 -49.44 -23.32
C LEU A 13 12.81 -49.97 -22.69
N ALA A 14 11.86 -50.40 -23.53
CA ALA A 14 10.55 -50.86 -23.06
C ALA A 14 10.62 -52.19 -22.26
N THR A 15 10.51 -52.11 -20.94
CA THR A 15 10.22 -53.25 -20.05
C THR A 15 8.95 -52.99 -19.23
N LEU A 16 8.02 -53.95 -19.25
CA LEU A 16 6.80 -53.88 -18.43
C LEU A 16 7.12 -54.03 -16.94
N ASN A 17 6.53 -53.15 -16.13
CA ASN A 17 6.39 -53.18 -14.67
C ASN A 17 7.68 -53.03 -13.83
N GLY A 18 7.89 -51.81 -13.35
CA GLY A 18 8.80 -51.48 -12.25
C GLY A 18 9.25 -50.02 -12.34
N ILE A 19 9.22 -49.31 -11.21
CA ILE A 19 9.88 -48.00 -11.05
C ILE A 19 11.24 -48.26 -10.36
N ALA A 20 12.26 -47.47 -10.73
CA ALA A 20 13.53 -47.37 -10.01
C ALA A 20 13.62 -45.98 -9.36
N GLN A 21 14.24 -45.90 -8.17
CA GLN A 21 14.13 -44.72 -7.30
C GLN A 21 15.08 -43.55 -7.64
N HIS A 22 15.96 -43.70 -8.64
CA HIS A 22 16.92 -42.66 -9.03
C HIS A 22 17.23 -42.73 -10.54
N PRO A 23 17.64 -41.62 -11.18
CA PRO A 23 18.32 -41.65 -12.48
C PRO A 23 19.65 -42.43 -12.37
N ALA A 24 20.05 -43.11 -13.45
CA ALA A 24 21.17 -44.06 -13.40
C ALA A 24 22.53 -43.38 -13.58
N ALA A 25 23.19 -43.10 -12.45
CA ALA A 25 24.51 -42.50 -12.43
C ALA A 25 25.57 -43.36 -13.13
N PHE A 26 26.38 -42.73 -14.00
CA PHE A 26 27.50 -43.37 -14.68
C PHE A 26 28.73 -43.39 -13.77
N VAL A 27 29.01 -44.52 -13.13
CA VAL A 27 30.15 -44.67 -12.22
C VAL A 27 31.42 -45.01 -13.00
N GLU A 28 32.56 -44.38 -12.67
CA GLU A 28 33.85 -44.64 -13.33
C GLU A 28 34.44 -46.04 -13.04
N ASN A 29 35.13 -46.64 -14.02
CA ASN A 29 35.86 -47.89 -13.83
C ASN A 29 37.31 -47.64 -13.35
N ARG A 30 37.51 -47.68 -12.02
CA ARG A 30 38.85 -47.66 -11.39
C ARG A 30 39.54 -49.04 -11.32
N GLY A 31 38.96 -50.06 -11.96
CA GLY A 31 39.50 -51.42 -12.02
C GLY A 31 38.55 -52.53 -11.55
N GLN A 32 37.36 -52.17 -11.04
CA GLN A 32 36.36 -53.14 -10.59
C GLN A 32 35.71 -53.94 -11.73
N TRP A 33 35.69 -53.38 -12.94
CA TRP A 33 35.10 -53.96 -14.16
C TRP A 33 36.14 -54.20 -15.27
N PRO A 34 35.86 -55.02 -16.30
CA PRO A 34 36.79 -55.31 -17.39
C PRO A 34 37.35 -54.03 -18.05
N LYS A 35 38.62 -54.07 -18.47
CA LYS A 35 39.35 -52.88 -19.00
C LYS A 35 38.78 -52.27 -20.29
N SER A 36 37.81 -52.91 -20.93
CA SER A 36 37.05 -52.32 -22.05
C SER A 36 36.03 -51.27 -21.58
N VAL A 37 35.45 -51.49 -20.40
CA VAL A 37 34.48 -50.60 -19.74
C VAL A 37 35.21 -49.37 -19.18
N THR A 38 34.67 -48.19 -19.47
CA THR A 38 35.11 -46.89 -18.93
C THR A 38 34.19 -46.42 -17.81
N HIS A 39 32.88 -46.56 -18.01
CA HIS A 39 31.83 -46.22 -17.05
C HIS A 39 30.68 -47.24 -17.10
N LYS A 40 29.88 -47.31 -16.04
CA LYS A 40 28.72 -48.19 -15.92
C LYS A 40 27.54 -47.44 -15.28
N ALA A 41 26.34 -47.59 -15.84
CA ALA A 41 25.08 -47.15 -15.24
C ALA A 41 24.09 -48.34 -15.12
N ASP A 42 23.29 -48.37 -14.07
CA ASP A 42 22.26 -49.39 -13.81
C ASP A 42 20.86 -48.81 -14.04
N LEU A 43 20.22 -49.14 -15.17
CA LEU A 43 18.85 -48.77 -15.48
C LEU A 43 17.84 -49.80 -14.94
N ASN A 44 16.58 -49.41 -14.88
CA ASN A 44 15.48 -50.33 -14.61
C ASN A 44 15.39 -51.39 -15.73
N GLY A 45 15.63 -52.66 -15.40
CA GLY A 45 15.57 -53.78 -16.36
C GLY A 45 16.74 -53.87 -17.34
N ALA A 46 17.78 -53.03 -17.22
CA ALA A 46 18.98 -53.10 -18.06
C ALA A 46 20.23 -52.52 -17.38
N THR A 47 21.41 -53.09 -17.64
CA THR A 47 22.70 -52.49 -17.28
C THR A 47 23.37 -51.90 -18.50
N VAL A 48 23.81 -50.65 -18.44
CA VAL A 48 24.55 -49.97 -19.51
C VAL A 48 26.04 -49.93 -19.15
N TRP A 49 26.86 -50.43 -20.05
CA TRP A 49 28.32 -50.40 -19.94
C TRP A 49 28.88 -49.58 -21.11
N CYS A 50 29.52 -48.45 -20.79
CA CYS A 50 30.21 -47.61 -21.76
C CYS A 50 31.59 -48.21 -22.05
N GLU A 51 31.82 -48.74 -23.25
CA GLU A 51 33.11 -49.25 -23.71
C GLU A 51 33.71 -48.28 -24.74
N ARG A 52 35.05 -48.22 -24.88
CA ARG A 52 35.66 -47.35 -25.93
C ARG A 52 35.24 -47.81 -27.32
N GLY A 53 34.35 -47.05 -27.96
CA GLY A 53 33.80 -47.37 -29.28
C GLY A 53 32.58 -48.30 -29.26
N ALA A 54 31.94 -48.51 -28.11
CA ALA A 54 30.69 -49.26 -28.04
C ALA A 54 29.85 -48.96 -26.77
N ILE A 55 28.53 -49.14 -26.88
CA ILE A 55 27.62 -49.14 -25.74
C ILE A 55 27.04 -50.56 -25.62
N LEU A 56 27.28 -51.23 -24.50
CA LEU A 56 26.73 -52.55 -24.21
C LEU A 56 25.53 -52.41 -23.27
N ILE A 57 24.35 -52.83 -23.72
CA ILE A 57 23.10 -52.82 -22.96
C ILE A 57 22.74 -54.27 -22.61
N ASP A 58 22.93 -54.67 -21.36
CA ASP A 58 22.56 -55.98 -20.82
C ASP A 58 21.17 -55.92 -20.18
N ARG A 59 20.13 -56.30 -20.93
CA ARG A 59 18.74 -56.32 -20.45
C ARG A 59 18.47 -57.55 -19.60
N PHE A 60 17.63 -57.43 -18.57
CA PHE A 60 17.30 -58.54 -17.68
C PHE A 60 15.82 -58.61 -17.26
N ASP A 61 15.36 -59.82 -16.96
CA ASP A 61 13.98 -60.16 -16.59
C ASP A 61 13.64 -59.70 -15.16
N GLY A 62 13.39 -58.39 -14.98
CA GLY A 62 13.17 -57.72 -13.69
C GLY A 62 12.19 -58.40 -12.71
N PRO A 63 11.02 -58.91 -13.15
CA PRO A 63 10.10 -59.64 -12.29
C PRO A 63 10.71 -60.89 -11.63
N ALA A 64 11.66 -61.57 -12.29
CA ALA A 64 12.36 -62.73 -11.74
C ALA A 64 13.34 -62.37 -10.61
N ILE A 65 13.79 -61.11 -10.54
CA ILE A 65 14.65 -60.60 -9.46
C ILE A 65 13.83 -60.27 -8.21
N ARG A 66 12.61 -59.72 -8.36
CA ARG A 66 11.77 -59.35 -7.20
C ARG A 66 11.39 -60.58 -6.37
N HIS A 67 10.98 -61.68 -7.01
CA HIS A 67 10.73 -62.96 -6.33
C HIS A 67 11.96 -63.64 -5.71
N ALA A 68 13.19 -63.12 -5.90
CA ALA A 68 14.39 -63.67 -5.28
C ALA A 68 14.55 -63.27 -3.80
N GLN A 69 13.87 -62.21 -3.35
CA GLN A 69 14.11 -61.57 -2.05
C GLN A 69 13.15 -62.05 -0.95
N ASP A 70 12.05 -62.71 -1.31
CA ASP A 70 10.92 -63.03 -0.40
C ASP A 70 11.09 -64.30 0.47
N GLY A 71 12.23 -64.99 0.46
CA GLY A 71 12.37 -66.19 1.31
C GLY A 71 13.74 -66.86 1.42
N PRO A 72 14.18 -67.27 2.63
CA PRO A 72 15.43 -67.99 2.84
C PRO A 72 15.33 -69.48 2.43
N GLY A 73 15.31 -69.73 1.12
CA GLY A 73 15.76 -70.99 0.53
C GLY A 73 14.73 -71.82 -0.24
N GLN A 74 14.67 -71.61 -1.56
CA GLN A 74 15.03 -72.66 -2.52
C GLN A 74 15.25 -72.10 -3.93
N ASN A 75 16.25 -72.65 -4.65
CA ASN A 75 16.62 -72.38 -6.05
C ASN A 75 16.98 -70.92 -6.38
N ASN A 76 18.21 -70.69 -6.85
CA ASN A 76 18.56 -69.42 -7.50
C ASN A 76 17.61 -69.19 -8.70
N PRO A 77 16.87 -68.07 -8.78
CA PRO A 77 16.07 -67.78 -9.95
C PRO A 77 16.99 -67.58 -11.16
N VAL A 78 16.66 -68.25 -12.27
CA VAL A 78 17.36 -68.08 -13.54
C VAL A 78 16.86 -66.80 -14.19
N VAL A 79 17.42 -65.67 -13.76
CA VAL A 79 17.19 -64.38 -14.41
C VAL A 79 17.65 -64.50 -15.86
N ARG A 80 16.73 -64.25 -16.80
CA ARG A 80 17.08 -64.23 -18.22
C ARG A 80 17.73 -62.89 -18.53
N HIS A 81 18.94 -62.93 -19.09
CA HIS A 81 19.65 -61.76 -19.61
C HIS A 81 19.66 -61.81 -21.14
N HIS A 82 19.67 -60.65 -21.79
CA HIS A 82 19.93 -60.50 -23.21
C HIS A 82 20.73 -59.21 -23.44
N ALA A 83 22.00 -59.36 -23.82
CA ALA A 83 22.91 -58.25 -24.03
C ALA A 83 23.05 -57.90 -25.51
N VAL A 84 22.81 -56.63 -25.85
CA VAL A 84 23.06 -56.06 -27.18
C VAL A 84 24.17 -55.02 -27.06
N ARG A 85 25.22 -55.13 -27.89
CA ARG A 85 26.25 -54.10 -28.03
C ARG A 85 26.01 -53.27 -29.29
N LEU A 86 25.73 -51.98 -29.11
CA LEU A 86 25.84 -50.96 -30.14
C LEU A 86 27.33 -50.68 -30.35
N ARG A 87 27.92 -51.21 -31.42
CA ARG A 87 29.36 -51.08 -31.68
C ARG A 87 29.60 -50.15 -32.86
N PHE A 88 30.40 -49.10 -32.64
CA PHE A 88 30.81 -48.14 -33.65
C PHE A 88 31.95 -48.74 -34.50
N VAL A 89 31.67 -49.00 -35.77
CA VAL A 89 32.52 -49.79 -36.67
C VAL A 89 33.65 -48.94 -37.22
N GLY A 90 34.87 -49.16 -36.70
CA GLY A 90 36.06 -48.39 -37.08
C GLY A 90 36.39 -47.25 -36.11
N ALA A 91 35.63 -47.11 -35.02
CA ALA A 91 35.90 -46.12 -33.99
C ALA A 91 37.28 -46.31 -33.32
N ASN A 92 37.88 -45.19 -32.93
CA ASN A 92 39.15 -45.10 -32.23
C ASN A 92 39.04 -45.59 -30.79
N THR A 93 39.59 -46.78 -30.53
CA THR A 93 39.62 -47.40 -29.20
C THR A 93 40.70 -46.82 -28.26
N GLY A 94 41.49 -45.84 -28.72
CA GLY A 94 42.46 -45.08 -27.91
C GLY A 94 41.91 -43.76 -27.35
N SER A 95 40.68 -43.39 -27.70
CA SER A 95 39.92 -42.22 -27.22
C SER A 95 39.97 -42.01 -25.69
N THR A 96 40.03 -40.73 -25.29
CA THR A 96 39.83 -40.31 -23.91
C THR A 96 38.33 -40.35 -23.58
N CYS A 97 38.01 -40.88 -22.40
CA CYS A 97 36.65 -40.87 -21.87
C CYS A 97 36.64 -40.15 -20.53
N GLU A 98 35.72 -39.19 -20.37
CA GLU A 98 35.53 -38.38 -19.18
C GLU A 98 34.07 -38.44 -18.73
N GLY A 99 33.85 -38.29 -17.43
CA GLY A 99 32.51 -38.14 -16.85
C GLY A 99 32.13 -36.67 -16.77
N LEU A 100 30.88 -36.35 -17.09
CA LEU A 100 30.32 -35.00 -17.03
C LEU A 100 29.24 -34.92 -15.93
N GLY A 101 29.11 -33.76 -15.28
CA GLY A 101 28.17 -33.55 -14.18
C GLY A 101 28.40 -34.48 -12.99
N PRO A 102 29.47 -34.27 -12.20
CA PRO A 102 29.78 -35.11 -11.04
C PRO A 102 28.60 -35.19 -10.06
N GLN A 103 28.28 -36.40 -9.62
CA GLN A 103 27.19 -36.67 -8.68
C GLN A 103 27.72 -36.76 -7.25
N HIS A 104 26.91 -36.37 -6.27
CA HIS A 104 27.32 -36.29 -4.87
C HIS A 104 27.66 -37.66 -4.27
N GLY A 105 28.73 -37.73 -3.47
CA GLY A 105 29.22 -38.96 -2.82
C GLY A 105 30.26 -39.75 -3.64
N THR A 106 30.65 -40.94 -3.15
CA THR A 106 31.57 -41.85 -3.86
C THR A 106 31.28 -43.32 -3.60
N TYR A 107 31.56 -44.16 -4.61
CA TYR A 107 31.29 -45.59 -4.60
C TYR A 107 32.55 -46.40 -4.24
N ASN A 108 32.37 -47.48 -3.50
CA ASN A 108 33.46 -48.35 -3.05
C ASN A 108 33.12 -49.83 -3.36
N TYR A 109 33.97 -50.49 -4.13
CA TYR A 109 33.73 -51.83 -4.66
C TYR A 109 34.76 -52.82 -4.14
N PHE A 110 34.32 -53.82 -3.38
CA PHE A 110 35.16 -54.90 -2.83
C PHE A 110 34.77 -56.25 -3.46
N LEU A 111 34.96 -56.37 -4.79
CA LEU A 111 34.40 -57.46 -5.59
C LEU A 111 35.16 -58.78 -5.44
N GLY A 112 34.82 -59.53 -4.39
CA GLY A 112 35.35 -60.88 -4.14
C GLY A 112 36.74 -60.87 -3.49
N ASN A 113 37.43 -62.00 -3.58
CA ASN A 113 38.71 -62.24 -2.91
C ASN A 113 39.96 -61.87 -3.74
N ASP A 114 39.78 -61.12 -4.84
CA ASP A 114 40.87 -60.59 -5.66
C ASP A 114 41.01 -59.06 -5.42
N PRO A 115 42.03 -58.60 -4.68
CA PRO A 115 42.27 -57.18 -4.46
C PRO A 115 42.55 -56.39 -5.74
N GLY A 116 42.94 -57.05 -6.84
CA GLY A 116 43.09 -56.42 -8.16
C GLY A 116 41.76 -56.00 -8.80
N ARG A 117 40.62 -56.38 -8.20
CA ARG A 117 39.26 -55.97 -8.58
C ARG A 117 38.58 -55.07 -7.55
N TRP A 118 39.34 -54.56 -6.57
CA TRP A 118 38.83 -53.63 -5.58
C TRP A 118 39.06 -52.18 -6.04
N ALA A 119 38.03 -51.36 -5.95
CA ALA A 119 38.07 -49.93 -6.25
C ALA A 119 37.55 -49.12 -5.05
N ARG A 120 38.13 -47.94 -4.82
CA ARG A 120 37.71 -47.02 -3.75
C ARG A 120 37.54 -45.61 -4.30
N GLY A 121 36.58 -44.89 -3.73
CA GLY A 121 36.28 -43.51 -4.11
C GLY A 121 36.01 -43.35 -5.61
N ALA A 122 35.26 -44.26 -6.23
CA ALA A 122 34.85 -44.11 -7.62
C ALA A 122 33.73 -43.07 -7.69
N HIS A 123 33.92 -42.03 -8.50
CA HIS A 123 32.92 -40.99 -8.71
C HIS A 123 31.83 -41.45 -9.68
N ALA A 124 30.69 -40.78 -9.60
CA ALA A 124 29.57 -40.97 -10.52
C ALA A 124 29.27 -39.66 -11.25
N PHE A 125 28.66 -39.79 -12.43
CA PHE A 125 28.49 -38.71 -13.40
C PHE A 125 27.11 -38.81 -14.06
N SER A 126 26.53 -37.68 -14.47
CA SER A 126 25.23 -37.65 -15.18
C SER A 126 25.36 -38.06 -16.66
N ALA A 127 26.55 -37.88 -17.25
CA ALA A 127 26.86 -38.32 -18.61
C ALA A 127 28.34 -38.74 -18.75
N VAL A 128 28.65 -39.40 -19.88
CA VAL A 128 29.99 -39.85 -20.26
C VAL A 128 30.30 -39.33 -21.65
N LEU A 129 31.42 -38.63 -21.81
CA LEU A 129 31.90 -38.14 -23.10
C LEU A 129 33.15 -38.92 -23.53
N GLN A 130 33.09 -39.54 -24.72
CA GLN A 130 34.21 -40.17 -25.40
C GLN A 130 34.67 -39.26 -26.54
N LYS A 131 35.83 -38.60 -26.37
CA LYS A 131 36.41 -37.69 -27.37
C LYS A 131 37.18 -38.46 -28.45
N ASP A 132 37.16 -37.94 -29.67
CA ASP A 132 37.75 -38.55 -30.87
C ASP A 132 37.30 -40.02 -31.07
N LEU A 133 36.00 -40.30 -31.02
CA LEU A 133 35.39 -41.58 -31.43
C LEU A 133 35.74 -41.91 -32.89
N TYR A 134 35.63 -40.91 -33.77
CA TYR A 134 36.20 -40.88 -35.11
C TYR A 134 36.98 -39.55 -35.26
N PRO A 135 37.78 -39.32 -36.31
CA PRO A 135 38.45 -38.05 -36.52
C PRO A 135 37.43 -36.90 -36.56
N GLY A 136 37.47 -36.01 -35.56
CA GLY A 136 36.51 -34.93 -35.43
C GLY A 136 35.09 -35.37 -35.05
N VAL A 137 34.88 -36.52 -34.39
CA VAL A 137 33.57 -36.92 -33.88
C VAL A 137 33.68 -37.42 -32.45
N ASP A 138 32.95 -36.81 -31.52
CA ASP A 138 32.84 -37.24 -30.13
C ASP A 138 31.49 -37.97 -29.89
N LEU A 139 31.42 -38.77 -28.83
CA LEU A 139 30.21 -39.49 -28.39
C LEU A 139 29.88 -39.13 -26.94
N ARG A 140 28.73 -38.48 -26.72
CA ARG A 140 28.16 -38.26 -25.39
C ARG A 140 27.10 -39.34 -25.11
N VAL A 141 27.13 -39.97 -23.95
CA VAL A 141 26.14 -40.95 -23.49
C VAL A 141 25.54 -40.45 -22.19
N ARG A 142 24.20 -40.35 -22.12
CA ARG A 142 23.46 -39.82 -20.97
C ARG A 142 22.15 -40.56 -20.75
N THR A 143 21.54 -40.41 -19.59
CA THR A 143 20.16 -40.87 -19.33
C THR A 143 19.16 -39.76 -19.58
N GLU A 144 17.94 -40.14 -19.97
CA GLU A 144 16.79 -39.24 -20.10
C GLU A 144 15.56 -39.99 -19.55
N GLY A 145 15.23 -39.70 -18.28
CA GLY A 145 14.35 -40.56 -17.48
C GLY A 145 14.87 -42.01 -17.40
N PRO A 146 14.02 -43.04 -17.62
CA PRO A 146 14.44 -44.44 -17.66
C PRO A 146 15.14 -44.86 -18.97
N SER A 147 15.22 -43.97 -19.96
CA SER A 147 15.78 -44.26 -21.29
C SER A 147 17.24 -43.83 -21.42
N LEU A 148 17.93 -44.41 -22.41
CA LEU A 148 19.29 -44.04 -22.76
C LEU A 148 19.27 -43.10 -23.97
N LYS A 149 20.02 -42.01 -23.92
CA LYS A 149 20.20 -41.08 -25.05
C LYS A 149 21.69 -40.95 -25.33
N TYR A 150 22.05 -40.91 -26.60
CA TYR A 150 23.44 -40.65 -26.99
C TYR A 150 23.51 -39.67 -28.15
N ASP A 151 24.51 -38.80 -28.08
CA ASP A 151 24.72 -37.70 -29.01
C ASP A 151 26.05 -37.91 -29.71
N LEU A 152 26.06 -37.84 -31.04
CA LEU A 152 27.27 -37.84 -31.86
C LEU A 152 27.57 -36.38 -32.22
N ILE A 153 28.72 -35.88 -31.80
CA ILE A 153 29.09 -34.47 -31.88
C ILE A 153 30.26 -34.32 -32.84
N LEU A 154 29.97 -33.91 -34.07
CA LEU A 154 30.91 -33.75 -35.17
C LEU A 154 31.56 -32.36 -35.14
N ALA A 155 32.83 -32.25 -35.49
CA ALA A 155 33.50 -31.00 -35.82
C ALA A 155 33.29 -30.66 -37.32
N PRO A 156 33.58 -29.41 -37.75
CA PRO A 156 33.75 -29.09 -39.16
C PRO A 156 34.64 -30.09 -39.89
N GLU A 157 34.32 -30.33 -41.16
CA GLU A 157 34.98 -31.30 -42.06
C GLU A 157 34.90 -32.79 -41.64
N ALA A 158 34.27 -33.16 -40.51
CA ALA A 158 34.14 -34.56 -40.10
C ALA A 158 33.10 -35.31 -40.96
N ASP A 159 33.45 -36.50 -41.46
CA ASP A 159 32.61 -37.27 -42.40
C ASP A 159 31.57 -38.18 -41.68
N PRO A 160 30.26 -37.85 -41.70
CA PRO A 160 29.23 -38.68 -41.08
C PRO A 160 29.04 -40.05 -41.79
N SER A 161 29.43 -40.20 -43.05
CA SER A 161 29.23 -41.44 -43.83
C SER A 161 30.17 -42.58 -43.42
N GLY A 162 31.24 -42.23 -42.68
CA GLY A 162 32.09 -43.17 -41.95
C GLY A 162 31.40 -43.79 -40.73
N ILE A 163 30.44 -43.09 -40.11
CA ILE A 163 29.79 -43.53 -38.87
C ILE A 163 28.85 -44.70 -39.16
N ARG A 164 29.18 -45.88 -38.62
CA ARG A 164 28.40 -47.11 -38.76
C ARG A 164 28.27 -47.83 -37.44
N ILE A 165 27.09 -48.35 -37.17
CA ILE A 165 26.74 -49.05 -35.93
C ILE A 165 26.34 -50.49 -36.28
N THR A 166 26.90 -51.45 -35.55
CA THR A 166 26.47 -52.86 -35.59
C THR A 166 25.99 -53.29 -34.22
N TYR A 167 24.84 -53.96 -34.18
CA TYR A 167 24.16 -54.41 -32.97
C TYR A 167 24.56 -55.87 -32.71
N GLU A 168 25.70 -56.08 -32.05
CA GLU A 168 26.15 -57.43 -31.70
C GLU A 168 25.23 -58.02 -30.63
N GLY A 169 24.78 -59.26 -30.79
CA GLY A 169 23.95 -59.98 -29.80
C GLY A 169 22.44 -59.99 -30.07
N ALA A 170 21.91 -59.01 -30.80
CA ALA A 170 20.47 -58.92 -31.10
C ALA A 170 19.94 -60.08 -31.98
N ASP A 171 18.72 -60.54 -31.71
CA ASP A 171 18.04 -61.62 -32.46
C ASP A 171 17.63 -61.17 -33.89
N GLY A 172 17.54 -59.87 -34.14
CA GLY A 172 17.33 -59.31 -35.47
C GLY A 172 17.15 -57.79 -35.47
N ILE A 173 17.55 -57.13 -36.56
CA ILE A 173 17.45 -55.67 -36.74
C ILE A 173 16.54 -55.34 -37.91
N ALA A 174 15.44 -54.65 -37.66
CA ALA A 174 14.56 -54.10 -38.68
C ALA A 174 14.63 -52.57 -38.71
N LEU A 175 14.27 -51.97 -39.85
CA LEU A 175 14.08 -50.54 -40.01
C LEU A 175 12.63 -50.32 -40.47
N MET A 176 11.86 -49.53 -39.73
CA MET A 176 10.42 -49.31 -39.94
C MET A 176 10.10 -47.86 -39.59
N ASP A 177 9.49 -47.11 -40.53
CA ASP A 177 8.98 -45.75 -40.33
C ASP A 177 9.95 -44.81 -39.60
N GLY A 178 11.21 -44.80 -40.07
CA GLY A 178 12.30 -43.99 -39.53
C GLY A 178 13.00 -44.57 -38.28
N ARG A 179 12.45 -45.62 -37.65
CA ARG A 179 12.95 -46.20 -36.40
C ARG A 179 13.68 -47.53 -36.63
N ILE A 180 14.71 -47.79 -35.84
CA ILE A 180 15.37 -49.10 -35.77
C ILE A 180 14.66 -49.93 -34.69
N VAL A 181 14.27 -51.15 -35.05
CA VAL A 181 13.68 -52.12 -34.14
C VAL A 181 14.70 -53.22 -33.89
N ILE A 182 15.26 -53.22 -32.67
CA ILE A 182 16.32 -54.11 -32.21
C ILE A 182 15.65 -55.24 -31.42
N ARG A 183 15.52 -56.42 -32.04
CA ARG A 183 14.83 -57.56 -31.41
C ARG A 183 15.72 -58.25 -30.38
N THR A 184 15.15 -58.54 -29.21
CA THR A 184 15.79 -59.33 -28.17
C THR A 184 14.82 -60.38 -27.60
N SER A 185 15.35 -61.44 -27.00
CA SER A 185 14.56 -62.47 -26.31
C SER A 185 13.83 -61.97 -25.05
N LEU A 186 13.96 -60.68 -24.72
CA LEU A 186 13.25 -59.94 -23.67
C LEU A 186 12.34 -58.83 -24.24
N GLY A 187 12.02 -58.89 -25.53
CA GLY A 187 11.20 -57.90 -26.25
C GLY A 187 12.03 -56.97 -27.13
N ASP A 188 11.37 -56.15 -27.95
CA ASP A 188 12.08 -55.24 -28.86
C ASP A 188 12.56 -53.99 -28.11
N VAL A 189 13.71 -53.44 -28.51
CA VAL A 189 14.24 -52.11 -28.14
C VAL A 189 14.09 -51.21 -29.36
N ILE A 190 13.67 -49.96 -29.16
CA ILE A 190 13.36 -49.04 -30.25
C ILE A 190 14.30 -47.83 -30.19
N GLU A 191 14.97 -47.56 -31.30
CA GLU A 191 15.86 -46.41 -31.48
C GLU A 191 15.26 -45.51 -32.57
N HIS A 192 14.96 -44.26 -32.21
CA HIS A 192 14.16 -43.36 -33.05
C HIS A 192 15.02 -42.69 -34.14
N ILE A 193 14.40 -42.04 -35.13
CA ILE A 193 15.16 -41.31 -36.15
C ILE A 193 15.95 -40.16 -35.49
N PRO A 194 17.20 -39.88 -35.89
CA PRO A 194 17.98 -38.84 -35.24
C PRO A 194 17.60 -37.45 -35.74
N THR A 195 17.59 -36.47 -34.84
CA THR A 195 17.48 -35.06 -35.20
C THR A 195 18.88 -34.51 -35.51
N ALA A 196 19.01 -33.80 -36.64
CA ALA A 196 20.23 -33.11 -37.08
C ALA A 196 19.85 -31.84 -37.87
N TYR A 197 20.62 -30.77 -37.73
CA TYR A 197 20.29 -29.42 -38.23
C TYR A 197 21.57 -28.57 -38.38
N GLN A 198 21.48 -27.29 -38.77
CA GLN A 198 22.64 -26.39 -38.92
C GLN A 198 22.35 -24.88 -38.88
N GLU A 199 23.00 -24.17 -37.97
CA GLU A 199 23.00 -22.71 -37.75
C GLU A 199 23.78 -21.95 -38.85
N ILE A 200 23.28 -22.00 -40.09
CA ILE A 200 23.84 -21.22 -41.20
C ILE A 200 23.29 -19.80 -41.12
N ASP A 201 24.20 -18.83 -40.96
CA ASP A 201 23.90 -17.40 -40.75
C ASP A 201 23.06 -17.11 -39.49
N GLY A 202 23.13 -17.97 -38.47
CA GLY A 202 22.38 -17.87 -37.20
C GLY A 202 21.05 -18.64 -37.17
N GLU A 203 20.63 -19.23 -38.29
CA GLU A 203 19.33 -19.90 -38.44
C GLU A 203 19.45 -21.43 -38.37
N PRO A 204 18.78 -22.14 -37.43
CA PRO A 204 18.90 -23.59 -37.26
C PRO A 204 18.17 -24.38 -38.36
N ARG A 205 18.83 -24.60 -39.49
CA ARG A 205 18.26 -25.30 -40.67
C ARG A 205 18.26 -26.82 -40.47
N THR A 206 17.09 -27.41 -40.25
CA THR A 206 16.91 -28.87 -40.15
C THR A 206 17.48 -29.61 -41.36
N ILE A 207 18.47 -30.48 -41.13
CA ILE A 207 19.08 -31.32 -42.16
C ILE A 207 18.34 -32.66 -42.19
N PRO A 208 17.77 -33.08 -43.33
CA PRO A 208 17.16 -34.40 -43.44
C PRO A 208 18.14 -35.52 -43.06
N CYS A 209 17.87 -36.19 -41.94
CA CYS A 209 18.67 -37.30 -41.42
C CYS A 209 17.89 -38.61 -41.57
N HIS A 210 18.53 -39.62 -42.14
CA HIS A 210 17.91 -40.92 -42.43
C HIS A 210 18.86 -42.07 -42.07
N TYR A 211 18.32 -43.11 -41.44
CA TYR A 211 19.05 -44.38 -41.31
C TYR A 211 19.19 -45.09 -42.65
N THR A 212 20.41 -45.53 -42.95
CA THR A 212 20.72 -46.43 -44.06
C THR A 212 21.13 -47.79 -43.51
N LYS A 213 20.73 -48.87 -44.17
CA LYS A 213 21.09 -50.24 -43.78
C LYS A 213 21.97 -50.88 -44.84
N THR A 214 23.24 -51.11 -44.51
CA THR A 214 24.21 -51.77 -45.38
C THR A 214 24.59 -53.12 -44.77
N GLY A 215 23.92 -54.18 -45.24
CA GLY A 215 24.07 -55.53 -44.67
C GLY A 215 23.52 -55.60 -43.25
N THR A 216 24.41 -55.85 -42.27
CA THR A 216 24.10 -55.88 -40.83
C THR A 216 24.44 -54.59 -40.09
N SER A 217 25.06 -53.60 -40.76
CA SER A 217 25.35 -52.29 -40.18
C SER A 217 24.22 -51.30 -40.50
N ILE A 218 23.87 -50.48 -39.53
CA ILE A 218 23.16 -49.21 -39.75
C ILE A 218 24.21 -48.10 -39.87
N GLY A 219 23.95 -47.10 -40.71
CA GLY A 219 24.75 -45.89 -40.82
C GLY A 219 23.87 -44.70 -41.15
N PHE A 220 24.43 -43.49 -41.07
CA PHE A 220 23.68 -42.25 -41.24
C PHE A 220 23.80 -41.74 -42.68
N LEU A 221 22.67 -41.34 -43.26
CA LEU A 221 22.64 -40.44 -44.41
C LEU A 221 22.10 -39.10 -43.92
N ILE A 222 23.00 -38.12 -43.87
CA ILE A 222 22.70 -36.73 -43.57
C ILE A 222 22.59 -36.00 -44.91
N GLY A 223 21.62 -35.09 -45.02
CA GLY A 223 21.45 -34.20 -46.17
C GLY A 223 22.67 -33.30 -46.44
N ALA A 224 22.63 -32.58 -47.55
CA ALA A 224 23.65 -31.59 -47.87
C ALA A 224 23.65 -30.46 -46.82
N HIS A 225 24.82 -30.15 -46.27
CA HIS A 225 25.04 -29.22 -45.18
C HIS A 225 26.32 -28.40 -45.46
N SER A 226 26.46 -27.24 -44.81
CA SER A 226 27.64 -26.37 -44.97
C SER A 226 28.84 -26.90 -44.18
N ALA A 227 30.06 -26.58 -44.61
CA ALA A 227 31.27 -26.99 -43.89
C ALA A 227 31.57 -26.11 -42.66
N ASP A 228 30.93 -24.93 -42.58
CA ASP A 228 31.45 -23.81 -41.80
C ASP A 228 30.64 -23.44 -40.53
N HIS A 229 29.57 -24.18 -40.17
CA HIS A 229 28.51 -23.74 -39.25
C HIS A 229 28.03 -24.74 -38.14
N PRO A 230 27.56 -24.26 -36.96
CA PRO A 230 27.23 -25.06 -35.76
C PRO A 230 25.76 -25.55 -35.67
N VAL A 231 25.35 -26.13 -34.52
CA VAL A 231 24.09 -26.88 -34.28
C VAL A 231 23.61 -26.86 -32.80
N ILE A 232 22.74 -25.91 -32.42
CA ILE A 232 21.86 -25.85 -31.19
C ILE A 232 20.39 -25.51 -31.67
N ILE A 233 19.23 -26.01 -31.19
CA ILE A 233 18.60 -26.23 -29.86
C ILE A 233 17.73 -27.55 -29.83
N ASP A 234 17.06 -27.88 -28.71
CA ASP A 234 15.94 -28.84 -28.46
C ASP A 234 15.26 -28.38 -27.13
N PRO A 235 14.00 -27.88 -27.08
CA PRO A 235 13.39 -27.34 -25.86
C PRO A 235 12.81 -28.43 -24.95
N VAL A 236 12.98 -28.29 -23.62
CA VAL A 236 12.76 -29.40 -22.67
C VAL A 236 12.00 -28.95 -21.42
N LEU A 237 10.89 -29.63 -21.13
CA LEU A 237 10.27 -29.67 -19.80
C LEU A 237 11.29 -30.26 -18.80
N SER A 238 11.91 -29.41 -17.99
CA SER A 238 12.95 -29.81 -17.03
C SER A 238 12.38 -30.70 -15.93
N PHE A 239 11.25 -30.28 -15.37
CA PHE A 239 10.38 -31.13 -14.55
C PHE A 239 8.95 -30.57 -14.49
N SER A 240 8.03 -31.43 -14.06
CA SER A 240 6.70 -31.05 -13.57
C SER A 240 6.22 -32.05 -12.53
N THR A 241 5.61 -31.56 -11.45
CA THR A 241 5.13 -32.36 -10.31
C THR A 241 3.96 -31.68 -9.61
N PHE A 242 3.08 -32.46 -8.98
CA PHE A 242 2.21 -31.93 -7.94
C PHE A 242 2.99 -31.77 -6.62
N SER A 243 2.49 -30.96 -5.67
CA SER A 243 2.94 -30.95 -4.27
C SER A 243 2.65 -32.28 -3.56
N GLY A 244 1.62 -33.01 -4.02
CA GLY A 244 1.22 -34.30 -3.45
C GLY A 244 0.46 -34.19 -2.13
N SER A 245 0.01 -32.99 -1.77
CA SER A 245 -0.85 -32.72 -0.60
C SER A 245 -2.13 -33.54 -0.63
N THR A 246 -2.56 -34.01 0.55
CA THR A 246 -3.85 -34.70 0.73
C THR A 246 -5.00 -33.76 1.10
N SER A 247 -4.73 -32.49 1.38
CA SER A 247 -5.74 -31.43 1.41
C SER A 247 -5.73 -30.66 0.09
N ASP A 248 -6.86 -30.07 -0.27
CA ASP A 248 -6.94 -29.16 -1.41
C ASP A 248 -5.92 -28.00 -1.19
N ASN A 249 -5.29 -27.54 -2.27
CA ASN A 249 -4.29 -26.47 -2.27
C ASN A 249 -4.16 -25.90 -3.69
N PHE A 250 -4.05 -24.57 -3.79
CA PHE A 250 -4.16 -23.82 -5.04
C PHE A 250 -2.85 -23.08 -5.35
N GLY A 251 -2.47 -22.96 -6.62
CA GLY A 251 -1.21 -22.32 -7.04
C GLY A 251 -1.37 -20.82 -7.33
N TYR A 252 -0.37 -20.02 -6.93
CA TYR A 252 -0.40 -18.54 -7.01
C TYR A 252 0.84 -17.93 -7.66
N THR A 253 2.03 -18.33 -7.22
CA THR A 253 3.28 -17.63 -7.59
C THR A 253 4.46 -18.60 -7.58
N ALA A 254 5.40 -18.42 -8.51
CA ALA A 254 6.64 -19.17 -8.55
C ALA A 254 7.86 -18.30 -8.88
N THR A 255 8.99 -18.63 -8.25
CA THR A 255 10.28 -17.97 -8.43
C THR A 255 11.43 -18.97 -8.32
N TYR A 256 12.66 -18.50 -8.40
CA TYR A 256 13.87 -19.35 -8.49
C TYR A 256 15.06 -18.75 -7.72
N ASP A 257 16.11 -19.53 -7.56
CA ASP A 257 17.43 -19.08 -7.08
C ASP A 257 18.51 -19.26 -8.16
N ALA A 258 19.76 -18.86 -7.85
CA ALA A 258 20.89 -18.93 -8.78
C ALA A 258 21.21 -20.37 -9.26
N ASP A 259 21.09 -21.38 -8.38
CA ASP A 259 21.20 -22.79 -8.73
C ASP A 259 20.04 -23.28 -9.64
N GLY A 260 18.91 -22.57 -9.65
CA GLY A 260 17.73 -22.85 -10.45
C GLY A 260 16.76 -23.85 -9.81
N PHE A 261 16.72 -23.93 -8.48
CA PHE A 261 15.61 -24.55 -7.75
C PHE A 261 14.31 -23.79 -8.02
N LEU A 262 13.15 -24.44 -7.87
CA LEU A 262 11.84 -23.78 -8.00
C LEU A 262 11.26 -23.55 -6.61
N TYR A 263 10.87 -22.31 -6.32
CA TYR A 263 10.14 -21.92 -5.12
C TYR A 263 8.69 -21.63 -5.53
N SER A 264 7.71 -22.19 -4.82
CA SER A 264 6.28 -22.03 -5.13
C SER A 264 5.49 -21.55 -3.92
N GLY A 265 4.68 -20.51 -4.13
CA GLY A 265 3.66 -20.02 -3.22
C GLY A 265 2.30 -20.56 -3.60
N SER A 266 1.60 -21.08 -2.60
CA SER A 266 0.28 -21.69 -2.73
C SER A 266 -0.58 -21.35 -1.53
N SER A 267 -1.90 -21.44 -1.68
CA SER A 267 -2.83 -21.43 -0.55
C SER A 267 -3.16 -22.87 -0.14
N ALA A 268 -3.19 -23.17 1.15
CA ALA A 268 -3.39 -24.53 1.65
C ALA A 268 -4.57 -24.60 2.62
N PHE A 269 -5.52 -25.49 2.34
CA PHE A 269 -6.84 -25.51 2.99
C PHE A 269 -6.93 -26.45 4.21
N GLY A 270 -5.78 -26.75 4.82
CA GLY A 270 -5.67 -27.71 5.92
C GLY A 270 -4.29 -28.34 6.10
N GLN A 271 -4.16 -29.11 7.18
CA GLN A 271 -2.93 -29.79 7.62
C GLN A 271 -2.41 -30.89 6.66
N GLY A 272 -3.09 -31.17 5.55
CA GLY A 272 -2.74 -32.22 4.59
C GLY A 272 -1.63 -31.84 3.60
N TYR A 273 -1.21 -30.57 3.58
CA TYR A 273 -0.08 -30.10 2.78
C TYR A 273 1.25 -30.64 3.34
N PRO A 274 2.18 -31.11 2.49
CA PRO A 274 3.46 -31.66 2.96
C PRO A 274 4.32 -30.58 3.57
N THR A 275 4.86 -30.81 4.77
CA THR A 275 5.89 -29.95 5.39
C THR A 275 7.12 -30.76 5.73
N THR A 276 8.30 -30.14 5.67
CA THR A 276 9.58 -30.81 5.92
C THR A 276 9.98 -30.75 7.39
N THR A 277 10.76 -31.74 7.84
CA THR A 277 11.25 -31.78 9.22
C THR A 277 12.22 -30.62 9.47
N GLY A 278 11.87 -29.72 10.39
CA GLY A 278 12.66 -28.52 10.70
C GLY A 278 12.16 -27.25 10.02
N ALA A 279 11.12 -27.31 9.18
CA ALA A 279 10.47 -26.13 8.61
C ALA A 279 9.91 -25.20 9.69
N TYR A 280 9.88 -23.90 9.40
CA TYR A 280 9.48 -22.82 10.31
C TYR A 280 8.10 -23.07 10.95
N GLN A 281 7.09 -23.38 10.13
CA GLN A 281 5.74 -23.68 10.58
C GLN A 281 5.27 -24.99 9.94
N THR A 282 5.30 -26.08 10.73
CA THR A 282 4.82 -27.42 10.30
C THR A 282 3.35 -27.67 10.64
N GLN A 283 2.66 -26.72 11.26
CA GLN A 283 1.25 -26.83 11.62
C GLN A 283 0.45 -25.77 10.86
N HIS A 284 -0.60 -26.22 10.18
CA HIS A 284 -1.62 -25.33 9.60
C HIS A 284 -2.34 -24.64 10.76
N ALA A 285 -2.29 -23.31 10.80
CA ALA A 285 -2.81 -22.54 11.92
C ALA A 285 -4.31 -22.22 11.72
N GLY A 286 -4.73 -22.10 10.46
CA GLY A 286 -6.10 -22.12 9.98
C GLY A 286 -6.80 -20.78 10.03
N GLY A 287 -8.03 -20.78 9.53
CA GLY A 287 -8.79 -19.55 9.35
C GLY A 287 -10.29 -19.82 9.26
N GLN A 288 -11.00 -19.12 8.38
CA GLN A 288 -12.47 -19.17 8.27
C GLN A 288 -12.97 -19.36 6.83
N GLY A 289 -12.07 -19.61 5.87
CA GLY A 289 -12.39 -19.91 4.48
C GLY A 289 -12.94 -21.32 4.25
N LEU A 290 -12.72 -21.86 3.05
CA LEU A 290 -13.01 -23.25 2.73
C LEU A 290 -12.06 -24.21 3.49
N GLY A 291 -12.47 -25.48 3.64
CA GLY A 291 -11.67 -26.48 4.36
C GLY A 291 -11.58 -26.18 5.86
N ASP A 292 -10.36 -26.19 6.40
CA ASP A 292 -10.05 -25.76 7.77
C ASP A 292 -9.61 -24.26 7.83
N GLY A 293 -9.95 -23.47 6.80
CA GLY A 293 -9.37 -22.15 6.52
C GLY A 293 -8.03 -22.26 5.77
N ILE A 294 -7.37 -21.13 5.55
CA ILE A 294 -6.24 -21.04 4.60
C ILE A 294 -4.99 -20.39 5.23
N ASP A 295 -3.91 -21.15 5.34
CA ASP A 295 -2.55 -20.61 5.49
C ASP A 295 -1.88 -20.46 4.11
N VAL A 296 -0.87 -19.58 3.99
CA VAL A 296 0.10 -19.68 2.89
C VAL A 296 0.93 -20.95 3.05
N ALA A 297 1.21 -21.65 1.96
CA ALA A 297 2.16 -22.75 1.92
C ALA A 297 3.27 -22.49 0.89
N LEU A 298 4.51 -22.59 1.34
CA LEU A 298 5.73 -22.24 0.62
C LEU A 298 6.61 -23.48 0.48
N THR A 299 6.98 -23.85 -0.74
CA THR A 299 7.78 -25.06 -1.04
C THR A 299 8.97 -24.75 -1.94
N LYS A 300 10.15 -25.27 -1.60
CA LYS A 300 11.34 -25.29 -2.48
C LYS A 300 11.55 -26.69 -3.05
N PHE A 301 11.42 -26.85 -4.37
CA PHE A 301 11.67 -28.08 -5.12
C PHE A 301 13.10 -28.13 -5.66
N ASP A 302 13.71 -29.31 -5.69
CA ASP A 302 14.99 -29.54 -6.36
C ASP A 302 14.93 -29.28 -7.86
N THR A 303 16.09 -29.06 -8.50
CA THR A 303 16.19 -28.76 -9.94
C THR A 303 15.62 -29.85 -10.86
N THR A 304 15.27 -31.03 -10.34
CA THR A 304 14.65 -32.15 -11.06
C THR A 304 13.20 -32.45 -10.64
N GLY A 305 12.63 -31.71 -9.67
CA GLY A 305 11.25 -31.87 -9.22
C GLY A 305 10.93 -33.20 -8.53
N GLN A 306 11.94 -33.92 -8.02
CA GLN A 306 11.81 -35.24 -7.38
C GLN A 306 11.83 -35.14 -5.85
N PHE A 307 12.33 -34.03 -5.30
CA PHE A 307 12.51 -33.81 -3.86
C PHE A 307 12.06 -32.40 -3.45
N LEU A 308 11.37 -32.31 -2.30
CA LEU A 308 11.26 -31.06 -1.58
C LEU A 308 12.56 -30.85 -0.80
N ILE A 309 13.20 -29.70 -1.00
CA ILE A 309 14.34 -29.25 -0.18
C ILE A 309 13.83 -28.77 1.17
N TRP A 310 12.79 -27.94 1.13
CA TRP A 310 11.97 -27.61 2.29
C TRP A 310 10.53 -27.28 1.88
N SER A 311 9.61 -27.39 2.83
CA SER A 311 8.22 -26.94 2.70
C SER A 311 7.64 -26.54 4.06
N THR A 312 7.00 -25.38 4.13
CA THR A 312 6.46 -24.76 5.34
C THR A 312 5.11 -24.12 5.09
N PHE A 313 4.28 -24.00 6.13
CA PHE A 313 3.22 -22.99 6.16
C PHE A 313 3.81 -21.61 6.51
N LEU A 314 3.01 -20.57 6.34
CA LEU A 314 3.19 -19.23 6.90
C LEU A 314 1.79 -18.64 7.10
N GLY A 315 1.27 -18.62 8.34
CA GLY A 315 -0.10 -18.18 8.57
C GLY A 315 -0.51 -17.94 10.03
N GLY A 316 -1.70 -17.38 10.20
CA GLY A 316 -2.22 -16.86 11.48
C GLY A 316 -3.43 -17.62 12.07
N ALA A 317 -4.57 -16.96 12.20
CA ALA A 317 -5.84 -17.56 12.68
C ALA A 317 -7.07 -17.08 11.87
N GLY A 318 -6.80 -16.43 10.74
CA GLY A 318 -7.69 -16.03 9.66
C GLY A 318 -6.94 -16.28 8.34
N ASP A 319 -7.61 -16.15 7.20
CA ASP A 319 -7.03 -16.64 5.95
C ASP A 319 -5.93 -15.72 5.38
N GLU A 320 -4.94 -16.32 4.69
CA GLU A 320 -3.87 -15.64 3.97
C GLU A 320 -3.64 -16.15 2.54
N LEU A 321 -3.26 -15.25 1.62
CA LEU A 321 -2.91 -15.58 0.24
C LEU A 321 -1.56 -14.95 -0.17
N PRO A 322 -0.63 -15.71 -0.79
CA PRO A 322 0.59 -15.14 -1.38
C PRO A 322 0.27 -14.48 -2.72
N HIS A 323 0.99 -13.41 -3.06
CA HIS A 323 0.85 -12.71 -4.35
C HIS A 323 2.10 -12.89 -5.20
N SER A 324 3.27 -12.53 -4.69
CA SER A 324 4.55 -12.70 -5.40
C SER A 324 5.69 -13.05 -4.46
N MET A 325 6.76 -13.61 -5.03
CA MET A 325 7.97 -14.01 -4.34
C MET A 325 9.24 -13.70 -5.16
N ILE A 326 10.34 -13.47 -4.46
CA ILE A 326 11.69 -13.27 -5.02
C ILE A 326 12.75 -13.83 -4.06
N VAL A 327 13.95 -14.15 -4.57
CA VAL A 327 15.04 -14.74 -3.80
C VAL A 327 16.32 -13.91 -3.97
N ASN A 328 17.07 -13.68 -2.90
CA ASN A 328 18.35 -12.94 -2.93
C ASN A 328 19.56 -13.86 -3.18
N GLY A 329 20.76 -13.27 -3.28
CA GLY A 329 22.04 -14.00 -3.41
C GLY A 329 22.32 -14.99 -2.27
N ALA A 330 21.80 -14.73 -1.07
CA ALA A 330 21.87 -15.63 0.08
C ALA A 330 20.90 -16.84 0.01
N ASN A 331 20.12 -16.97 -1.08
CA ASN A 331 19.08 -17.97 -1.32
C ASN A 331 17.86 -17.89 -0.36
N GLU A 332 17.64 -16.73 0.25
CA GLU A 332 16.55 -16.44 1.19
C GLU A 332 15.30 -15.95 0.44
N LEU A 333 14.13 -16.46 0.80
CA LEU A 333 12.87 -16.19 0.10
C LEU A 333 12.17 -14.97 0.70
N PHE A 334 11.92 -13.96 -0.12
CA PHE A 334 11.01 -12.87 0.17
C PHE A 334 9.63 -13.18 -0.41
N VAL A 335 8.58 -12.90 0.36
CA VAL A 335 7.17 -13.15 0.01
C VAL A 335 6.35 -11.90 0.32
N TYR A 336 5.57 -11.45 -0.66
CA TYR A 336 4.53 -10.43 -0.52
C TYR A 336 3.16 -11.11 -0.65
N GLY A 337 2.19 -10.71 0.18
CA GLY A 337 0.81 -11.13 0.02
C GLY A 337 -0.20 -10.39 0.88
N THR A 338 -1.40 -10.95 1.04
CA THR A 338 -2.45 -10.40 1.93
C THR A 338 -2.85 -11.37 3.04
N THR A 339 -3.19 -10.82 4.20
CA THR A 339 -3.64 -11.56 5.38
C THR A 339 -4.90 -10.94 5.96
N SER A 340 -5.80 -11.77 6.50
CA SER A 340 -6.90 -11.36 7.39
C SER A 340 -6.63 -11.69 8.87
N SER A 341 -5.41 -12.13 9.23
CA SER A 341 -5.07 -12.51 10.59
C SER A 341 -4.64 -11.32 11.45
N LEU A 342 -5.23 -11.23 12.65
CA LEU A 342 -4.79 -10.32 13.72
C LEU A 342 -3.50 -10.82 14.43
N ASN A 343 -2.97 -11.96 14.00
CA ASN A 343 -1.84 -12.69 14.59
C ASN A 343 -0.97 -13.39 13.54
N PHE A 344 -0.87 -12.80 12.34
CA PHE A 344 0.06 -13.25 11.31
C PHE A 344 1.50 -13.25 11.89
N PRO A 345 2.39 -14.19 11.51
CA PRO A 345 3.73 -14.24 12.07
C PRO A 345 4.57 -13.02 11.69
N VAL A 346 4.72 -12.08 12.63
CA VAL A 346 5.57 -10.88 12.52
C VAL A 346 6.80 -10.95 13.43
N THR A 347 7.83 -10.17 13.10
CA THR A 347 9.09 -10.13 13.86
C THR A 347 9.14 -9.00 14.89
N ASN A 348 9.96 -9.13 15.94
CA ASN A 348 10.01 -8.15 17.05
C ASN A 348 10.43 -6.72 16.62
N ASN A 349 11.09 -6.59 15.46
CA ASN A 349 11.56 -5.33 14.90
C ASN A 349 10.77 -4.94 13.64
N ALA A 350 9.59 -5.52 13.41
CA ALA A 350 8.71 -5.17 12.30
C ALA A 350 8.42 -3.67 12.28
N TYR A 351 8.34 -3.09 11.08
CA TYR A 351 7.86 -1.73 10.85
C TYR A 351 6.43 -1.55 11.41
N ASP A 352 5.55 -2.50 11.12
CA ASP A 352 4.25 -2.65 11.78
C ASP A 352 4.06 -4.08 12.33
N PRO A 353 3.99 -4.25 13.65
CA PRO A 353 3.69 -5.54 14.29
C PRO A 353 2.18 -5.82 14.44
N SER A 354 1.31 -5.01 13.82
CA SER A 354 -0.15 -5.02 14.01
C SER A 354 -0.92 -5.03 12.69
N PHE A 355 -2.04 -5.76 12.68
CA PHE A 355 -3.07 -5.65 11.65
C PHE A 355 -3.91 -4.38 11.89
N ASN A 356 -4.08 -3.54 10.86
CA ASN A 356 -4.64 -2.19 10.99
C ASN A 356 -6.15 -2.11 10.76
N GLY A 357 -6.70 -2.79 9.75
CA GLY A 357 -8.13 -2.63 9.48
C GLY A 357 -8.70 -3.39 8.29
N GLY A 358 -9.74 -2.79 7.70
CA GLY A 358 -10.46 -3.37 6.59
C GLY A 358 -11.95 -3.66 6.82
N THR A 359 -12.59 -4.04 5.71
CA THR A 359 -14.00 -4.40 5.63
C THR A 359 -14.10 -5.84 5.14
N ALA A 360 -14.80 -6.67 5.92
CA ALA A 360 -14.89 -8.11 5.69
C ALA A 360 -15.30 -8.45 4.24
N THR A 361 -14.47 -9.24 3.55
CA THR A 361 -14.59 -9.51 2.11
C THR A 361 -14.24 -10.96 1.77
N ASN A 362 -14.82 -11.49 0.70
CA ASN A 362 -14.55 -12.85 0.22
C ASN A 362 -14.14 -12.77 -1.26
N PRO A 363 -12.85 -13.00 -1.62
CA PRO A 363 -12.47 -13.16 -3.03
C PRO A 363 -13.29 -14.25 -3.71
N THR A 364 -13.64 -14.04 -4.98
CA THR A 364 -14.61 -14.90 -5.67
C THR A 364 -13.93 -16.13 -6.27
N GLY A 365 -13.93 -17.24 -5.51
CA GLY A 365 -13.49 -18.58 -5.94
C GLY A 365 -12.23 -19.08 -5.25
N LEU A 366 -11.33 -18.16 -4.87
CA LEU A 366 -10.06 -18.42 -4.17
C LEU A 366 -10.22 -19.11 -2.81
N GLY A 367 -11.44 -19.21 -2.30
CA GLY A 367 -11.81 -19.92 -1.08
C GLY A 367 -11.51 -19.18 0.24
N ALA A 368 -10.74 -18.10 0.20
CA ALA A 368 -10.49 -17.24 1.36
C ALA A 368 -11.73 -16.42 1.78
N ASN A 369 -11.78 -16.10 3.06
CA ASN A 369 -12.82 -15.36 3.77
C ASN A 369 -12.11 -14.38 4.72
N TYR A 370 -11.86 -13.17 4.23
CA TYR A 370 -11.16 -12.12 4.95
C TYR A 370 -12.10 -11.47 5.96
N VAL A 371 -12.37 -12.18 7.06
CA VAL A 371 -13.33 -11.82 8.12
C VAL A 371 -13.03 -10.49 8.82
N ASN A 372 -11.77 -10.03 8.79
CA ASN A 372 -11.34 -8.76 9.38
C ASN A 372 -11.12 -7.66 8.31
N GLY A 373 -11.26 -7.99 7.03
CA GLY A 373 -10.62 -7.24 5.94
C GLY A 373 -9.20 -7.76 5.65
N SER A 374 -8.39 -7.00 4.90
CA SER A 374 -7.02 -7.39 4.55
C SER A 374 -6.01 -6.28 4.78
N ASP A 375 -4.86 -6.65 5.35
CA ASP A 375 -3.61 -5.89 5.29
C ASP A 375 -2.64 -6.60 4.32
N ILE A 376 -1.66 -5.88 3.79
CA ILE A 376 -0.49 -6.49 3.16
C ILE A 376 0.38 -7.12 4.25
N PHE A 377 0.95 -8.29 3.95
CA PHE A 377 2.11 -8.81 4.67
C PHE A 377 3.33 -8.84 3.76
N ILE A 378 4.51 -8.66 4.36
CA ILE A 378 5.80 -8.89 3.70
C ILE A 378 6.64 -9.75 4.65
N ALA A 379 7.31 -10.78 4.13
CA ALA A 379 8.09 -11.75 4.91
C ALA A 379 9.40 -12.16 4.21
N ARG A 380 10.46 -12.43 5.00
CA ARG A 380 11.76 -12.98 4.55
C ARG A 380 12.04 -14.28 5.31
N LEU A 381 12.17 -15.39 4.61
CA LEU A 381 12.50 -16.71 5.17
C LEU A 381 13.95 -17.09 4.85
N GLY A 382 14.65 -17.69 5.82
CA GLY A 382 16.00 -18.20 5.62
C GLY A 382 16.05 -19.32 4.57
N SER A 383 17.22 -19.52 3.95
CA SER A 383 17.39 -20.37 2.77
C SER A 383 17.06 -21.87 2.97
N ASN A 384 16.95 -22.34 4.21
CA ASN A 384 16.50 -23.69 4.57
C ASN A 384 15.00 -23.79 4.93
N GLY A 385 14.24 -22.69 4.88
CA GLY A 385 12.81 -22.66 5.25
C GLY A 385 12.53 -22.90 6.75
N ASP A 386 13.55 -22.80 7.61
CA ASP A 386 13.50 -23.13 9.04
C ASP A 386 13.29 -21.91 9.96
N ALA A 387 13.54 -20.70 9.46
CA ALA A 387 13.41 -19.46 10.21
C ALA A 387 12.75 -18.33 9.38
N LEU A 388 11.83 -17.61 10.03
CA LEU A 388 11.36 -16.30 9.59
C LEU A 388 12.33 -15.23 10.09
N LEU A 389 13.04 -14.57 9.18
CA LEU A 389 14.13 -13.63 9.48
C LEU A 389 13.62 -12.20 9.67
N ALA A 390 12.67 -11.80 8.83
CA ALA A 390 11.95 -10.54 8.89
C ALA A 390 10.48 -10.79 8.51
N SER A 391 9.55 -10.05 9.11
CA SER A 391 8.13 -10.04 8.72
C SER A 391 7.40 -8.88 9.38
N THR A 392 6.51 -8.24 8.62
CA THR A 392 5.73 -7.04 8.99
C THR A 392 4.34 -7.07 8.34
N TYR A 393 3.38 -6.37 8.94
CA TYR A 393 2.20 -5.89 8.22
C TYR A 393 2.52 -4.60 7.46
N PHE A 394 1.65 -4.22 6.53
CA PHE A 394 1.56 -2.88 5.94
C PHE A 394 0.11 -2.61 5.52
N GLY A 395 -0.53 -1.56 6.06
CA GLY A 395 -1.94 -1.28 5.81
C GLY A 395 -2.45 -0.06 6.57
N GLY A 396 -3.71 0.29 6.35
CA GLY A 396 -4.44 1.38 7.01
C GLY A 396 -5.82 0.93 7.51
N SER A 397 -6.83 1.81 7.45
CA SER A 397 -8.16 1.50 8.03
C SER A 397 -9.10 0.67 7.13
N GLN A 398 -8.78 0.49 5.85
CA GLN A 398 -9.58 -0.24 4.86
C GLN A 398 -8.82 -1.47 4.31
N ASN A 399 -9.29 -2.07 3.21
CA ASN A 399 -8.65 -3.27 2.65
C ASN A 399 -7.45 -2.89 1.80
N ASP A 400 -6.28 -3.37 2.17
CA ASP A 400 -5.03 -3.16 1.44
C ASP A 400 -4.52 -4.48 0.84
N GLY A 401 -3.78 -4.34 -0.26
CA GLY A 401 -3.32 -5.46 -1.08
C GLY A 401 -4.41 -6.22 -1.82
N PHE A 402 -5.63 -5.69 -1.94
CA PHE A 402 -6.78 -6.42 -2.47
C PHE A 402 -7.52 -5.64 -3.55
N ASN A 403 -7.42 -6.10 -4.80
CA ASN A 403 -8.00 -5.44 -5.97
C ASN A 403 -9.51 -5.75 -6.10
N GLY A 404 -10.32 -5.15 -5.24
CA GLY A 404 -11.77 -5.28 -5.21
C GLY A 404 -12.53 -4.48 -6.27
N ALA A 405 -11.84 -3.65 -7.06
CA ALA A 405 -12.46 -2.71 -7.99
C ALA A 405 -13.09 -3.37 -9.22
N SER A 406 -14.42 -3.20 -9.35
CA SER A 406 -15.14 -3.46 -10.61
C SER A 406 -14.47 -2.72 -11.79
N GLY A 407 -14.09 -3.48 -12.82
CA GLY A 407 -13.40 -2.98 -14.01
C GLY A 407 -11.89 -3.20 -14.01
N LEU A 408 -11.24 -3.24 -12.83
CA LEU A 408 -9.82 -3.60 -12.71
C LEU A 408 -9.66 -5.11 -12.61
N LYS A 409 -10.47 -5.77 -11.78
CA LYS A 409 -10.70 -7.21 -11.91
C LYS A 409 -11.40 -7.50 -13.24
N HIS A 410 -10.68 -8.13 -14.18
CA HIS A 410 -11.23 -8.59 -15.46
C HIS A 410 -11.24 -10.11 -15.54
N ASN A 411 -10.13 -10.74 -15.19
CA ASN A 411 -9.96 -12.18 -15.12
C ASN A 411 -10.43 -12.74 -13.78
N TYR A 412 -10.46 -14.07 -13.69
CA TYR A 412 -10.41 -14.74 -12.40
C TYR A 412 -9.13 -14.36 -11.66
N ALA A 413 -9.22 -14.26 -10.33
CA ALA A 413 -8.12 -13.98 -9.43
C ALA A 413 -7.36 -12.66 -9.57
N ASP A 414 -7.78 -11.72 -10.44
CA ASP A 414 -7.17 -10.38 -10.50
C ASP A 414 -7.33 -9.57 -9.20
N GLU A 415 -8.10 -10.05 -8.21
CA GLU A 415 -8.07 -9.56 -6.82
C GLU A 415 -6.66 -9.62 -6.19
N ILE A 416 -5.84 -10.57 -6.64
CA ILE A 416 -4.55 -10.96 -6.07
C ILE A 416 -3.46 -10.62 -7.09
N ARG A 417 -3.28 -9.32 -7.36
CA ARG A 417 -2.23 -8.79 -8.24
C ARG A 417 -1.36 -7.81 -7.47
N GLY A 418 -0.10 -7.75 -7.88
CA GLY A 418 0.95 -7.00 -7.22
C GLY A 418 2.24 -7.80 -7.25
N GLU A 419 3.36 -7.12 -7.05
CA GLU A 419 4.69 -7.63 -7.36
C GLU A 419 5.69 -7.20 -6.29
N VAL A 420 6.70 -8.04 -6.04
CA VAL A 420 7.82 -7.78 -5.12
C VAL A 420 9.15 -7.87 -5.85
N LEU A 421 10.04 -6.93 -5.58
CA LEU A 421 11.37 -6.83 -6.19
C LEU A 421 12.41 -6.46 -5.13
N LEU A 422 13.68 -6.73 -5.41
CA LEU A 422 14.81 -6.37 -4.55
C LEU A 422 15.74 -5.42 -5.29
N ASP A 423 16.21 -4.37 -4.64
CA ASP A 423 17.36 -3.61 -5.14
C ASP A 423 18.69 -4.30 -4.79
N ALA A 424 19.80 -3.72 -5.25
CA ALA A 424 21.15 -4.25 -4.98
C ALA A 424 21.57 -4.30 -3.49
N ASN A 425 20.73 -3.81 -2.56
CA ASN A 425 20.93 -3.86 -1.11
C ASN A 425 20.03 -4.90 -0.41
N ASP A 426 19.28 -5.74 -1.13
CA ASP A 426 18.15 -6.53 -0.62
C ASP A 426 16.97 -5.66 -0.10
N ASN A 427 16.90 -4.35 -0.43
CA ASN A 427 15.74 -3.55 -0.03
C ASN A 427 14.52 -4.00 -0.82
N VAL A 428 13.41 -4.18 -0.12
CA VAL A 428 12.19 -4.78 -0.67
C VAL A 428 11.31 -3.68 -1.25
N LEU A 429 11.09 -3.71 -2.56
CA LEU A 429 10.07 -2.91 -3.23
C LEU A 429 8.80 -3.75 -3.40
N VAL A 430 7.64 -3.16 -3.18
CA VAL A 430 6.33 -3.78 -3.47
C VAL A 430 5.45 -2.81 -4.23
N ALA A 431 4.78 -3.33 -5.27
CA ALA A 431 3.72 -2.66 -6.02
C ALA A 431 2.38 -3.39 -5.85
N SER A 432 1.31 -2.66 -5.55
CA SER A 432 -0.01 -3.23 -5.24
C SER A 432 -1.14 -2.18 -5.36
N CYS A 433 -2.25 -2.40 -4.66
CA CYS A 433 -3.38 -1.47 -4.50
C CYS A 433 -3.84 -1.36 -3.04
N THR A 434 -4.57 -0.28 -2.74
CA THR A 434 -4.96 0.16 -1.40
C THR A 434 -6.34 0.78 -1.44
N ALA A 435 -7.23 0.41 -0.51
CA ALA A 435 -8.46 1.17 -0.26
C ALA A 435 -8.30 2.16 0.90
N SER A 436 -7.17 2.14 1.62
CA SER A 436 -6.93 2.96 2.82
C SER A 436 -6.50 4.40 2.48
N PRO A 437 -7.31 5.43 2.83
CA PRO A 437 -6.92 6.83 2.69
C PRO A 437 -5.95 7.31 3.79
N ASP A 438 -5.67 6.44 4.76
CA ASP A 438 -4.77 6.62 5.90
C ASP A 438 -3.63 5.58 5.93
N LEU A 439 -3.28 5.04 4.75
CA LEU A 439 -2.12 4.19 4.53
C LEU A 439 -0.82 4.90 4.98
N PRO A 440 0.18 4.18 5.54
CA PRO A 440 1.49 4.74 5.83
C PRO A 440 2.16 5.27 4.55
N VAL A 441 2.22 6.59 4.41
CA VAL A 441 2.79 7.32 3.25
C VAL A 441 3.81 8.36 3.71
N THR A 442 4.97 8.38 3.06
CA THR A 442 6.11 9.17 3.52
C THR A 442 6.05 10.64 3.09
N THR A 443 6.62 11.53 3.92
CA THR A 443 6.69 12.97 3.61
C THR A 443 7.55 13.20 2.38
N GLY A 444 7.00 13.89 1.38
CA GLY A 444 7.67 14.16 0.11
C GLY A 444 7.45 13.11 -0.98
N ALA A 445 6.64 12.08 -0.74
CA ALA A 445 6.27 11.07 -1.74
C ALA A 445 5.52 11.67 -2.95
N ALA A 446 5.66 11.03 -4.11
CA ALA A 446 5.11 11.46 -5.40
C ALA A 446 3.60 11.74 -5.37
N GLN A 447 2.85 10.99 -4.57
CA GLN A 447 1.44 11.23 -4.24
C GLN A 447 1.20 10.96 -2.75
N MET A 448 1.26 12.02 -1.93
CA MET A 448 1.04 11.96 -0.48
C MET A 448 -0.43 11.78 -0.05
N VAL A 449 -1.38 11.79 -0.99
CA VAL A 449 -2.83 11.76 -0.70
C VAL A 449 -3.53 10.79 -1.63
N TYR A 450 -4.31 9.89 -1.05
CA TYR A 450 -5.20 8.95 -1.73
C TYR A 450 -6.10 9.69 -2.76
N GLY A 451 -6.04 9.28 -4.02
CA GLY A 451 -6.65 9.97 -5.16
C GLY A 451 -8.17 9.90 -5.17
N GLY A 452 -8.74 8.71 -5.05
CA GLY A 452 -10.19 8.56 -5.16
C GLY A 452 -10.73 7.14 -5.34
N GLY A 453 -11.88 7.05 -6.01
CA GLY A 453 -12.56 5.79 -6.28
C GLY A 453 -12.76 4.85 -5.07
N PRO A 454 -12.75 3.53 -5.30
CA PRO A 454 -12.78 2.48 -4.28
C PRO A 454 -11.38 1.94 -3.90
N GLN A 455 -10.33 2.27 -4.67
CA GLN A 455 -8.92 1.95 -4.41
C GLN A 455 -8.01 2.81 -5.29
N ASP A 456 -6.82 3.11 -4.77
CA ASP A 456 -5.66 3.66 -5.49
C ASP A 456 -4.60 2.54 -5.67
N GLY A 457 -3.62 2.75 -6.54
CA GLY A 457 -2.36 2.00 -6.51
C GLY A 457 -1.49 2.37 -5.31
N VAL A 458 -0.57 1.49 -4.92
CA VAL A 458 0.50 1.77 -3.93
C VAL A 458 1.83 1.24 -4.43
N VAL A 459 2.89 1.99 -4.16
CA VAL A 459 4.29 1.53 -4.28
C VAL A 459 5.05 1.89 -3.00
N LEU A 460 5.91 0.98 -2.51
CA LEU A 460 6.71 1.17 -1.30
C LEU A 460 8.11 0.57 -1.45
N LYS A 461 9.09 1.08 -0.68
CA LYS A 461 10.46 0.55 -0.55
C LYS A 461 10.85 0.47 0.94
N MET A 462 11.24 -0.72 1.40
CA MET A 462 11.59 -1.03 2.79
C MET A 462 12.98 -1.65 2.92
N ASP A 463 13.59 -1.54 4.09
CA ASP A 463 14.85 -2.22 4.37
C ASP A 463 14.72 -3.74 4.37
N ALA A 464 15.81 -4.43 4.08
CA ALA A 464 15.85 -5.89 3.99
C ALA A 464 15.47 -6.61 5.32
N GLN A 465 15.31 -5.87 6.42
CA GLN A 465 14.87 -6.34 7.74
C GLN A 465 13.38 -6.06 8.01
N LEU A 466 12.66 -5.46 7.06
CA LEU A 466 11.24 -5.08 7.14
C LEU A 466 10.92 -4.26 8.40
N SER A 467 11.88 -3.41 8.79
CA SER A 467 11.91 -2.62 10.02
C SER A 467 11.82 -1.12 9.74
N THR A 468 12.31 -0.70 8.58
CA THR A 468 12.38 0.70 8.17
C THR A 468 11.76 0.86 6.79
N LEU A 469 10.72 1.67 6.70
CA LEU A 469 10.18 2.17 5.44
C LEU A 469 11.06 3.34 4.97
N PHE A 470 11.64 3.26 3.76
CA PHE A 470 12.36 4.39 3.15
C PHE A 470 11.37 5.38 2.56
N TRP A 471 10.47 4.87 1.71
CA TRP A 471 9.39 5.63 1.11
C TRP A 471 8.20 4.75 0.77
N SER A 472 7.03 5.38 0.69
CA SER A 472 5.80 4.82 0.12
C SER A 472 4.96 5.94 -0.48
N THR A 473 4.25 5.63 -1.56
CA THR A 473 3.39 6.56 -2.31
C THR A 473 2.12 5.86 -2.73
N TYR A 474 1.02 6.62 -2.83
CA TYR A 474 -0.11 6.23 -3.66
C TYR A 474 0.28 6.35 -5.15
N PHE A 475 -0.52 5.73 -6.03
CA PHE A 475 -0.52 6.03 -7.47
C PHE A 475 -1.95 5.89 -8.02
N GLY A 476 -2.63 7.00 -8.26
CA GLY A 476 -4.03 7.02 -8.68
C GLY A 476 -4.57 8.40 -9.05
N GLY A 477 -5.87 8.45 -9.31
CA GLY A 477 -6.65 9.65 -9.65
C GLY A 477 -8.06 9.58 -9.04
N SER A 478 -9.06 10.18 -9.68
CA SER A 478 -10.39 10.32 -9.07
C SER A 478 -11.26 9.05 -8.97
N LEU A 479 -10.85 7.95 -9.63
CA LEU A 479 -11.59 6.69 -9.75
C LEU A 479 -10.72 5.50 -9.30
N ALA A 480 -10.97 4.29 -9.81
CA ALA A 480 -10.30 3.08 -9.31
C ALA A 480 -9.01 2.81 -10.07
N ASP A 481 -7.89 2.71 -9.37
CA ASP A 481 -6.58 2.43 -9.96
C ASP A 481 -5.85 1.30 -9.19
N ALA A 482 -4.88 0.64 -9.83
CA ALA A 482 -4.05 -0.40 -9.23
C ALA A 482 -2.70 -0.55 -9.94
N VAL A 483 -1.62 -0.80 -9.19
CA VAL A 483 -0.35 -1.25 -9.76
C VAL A 483 -0.28 -2.77 -9.67
N TYR A 484 0.19 -3.43 -10.73
CA TYR A 484 0.27 -4.90 -10.81
C TYR A 484 1.71 -5.43 -10.90
N SER A 485 2.63 -4.64 -11.46
CA SER A 485 4.02 -5.04 -11.74
C SER A 485 4.97 -3.84 -11.59
N ILE A 486 6.22 -4.13 -11.23
CA ILE A 486 7.30 -3.20 -10.91
C ILE A 486 8.63 -3.74 -11.42
N GLU A 487 9.49 -2.87 -11.96
CA GLU A 487 10.85 -3.21 -12.41
C GLU A 487 11.83 -2.05 -12.13
N LEU A 488 13.14 -2.32 -12.12
CA LEU A 488 14.22 -1.35 -11.86
C LEU A 488 15.22 -1.27 -13.03
N ASP A 489 15.74 -0.08 -13.30
CA ASP A 489 16.93 0.10 -14.16
C ASP A 489 18.24 0.20 -13.35
N ASP A 490 19.37 0.28 -14.06
CA ASP A 490 20.72 0.40 -13.47
C ASP A 490 20.94 1.70 -12.66
N ASP A 491 20.02 2.68 -12.74
CA ASP A 491 20.01 3.94 -11.97
C ASP A 491 18.99 3.91 -10.79
N ASP A 492 18.50 2.72 -10.40
CA ASP A 492 17.47 2.47 -9.36
C ASP A 492 16.09 3.13 -9.64
N ARG A 493 15.80 3.56 -10.89
CA ARG A 493 14.51 4.20 -11.23
C ARG A 493 13.41 3.15 -11.31
N VAL A 494 12.23 3.50 -10.78
CA VAL A 494 11.17 2.52 -10.51
C VAL A 494 10.10 2.56 -11.59
N PHE A 495 10.10 1.57 -12.48
CA PHE A 495 9.10 1.40 -13.51
C PHE A 495 7.90 0.64 -12.95
N ILE A 496 6.69 1.11 -13.21
CA ILE A 496 5.45 0.48 -12.73
C ILE A 496 4.38 0.46 -13.82
N CYS A 497 3.55 -0.59 -13.85
CA CYS A 497 2.37 -0.64 -14.70
C CYS A 497 1.14 -1.22 -14.00
N GLY A 498 -0.03 -0.96 -14.58
CA GLY A 498 -1.28 -1.54 -14.10
C GLY A 498 -2.50 -1.08 -14.86
N GLY A 499 -3.66 -1.14 -14.18
CA GLY A 499 -4.95 -0.73 -14.69
C GLY A 499 -5.46 0.56 -14.04
N THR A 500 -6.04 1.43 -14.85
CA THR A 500 -6.60 2.72 -14.42
C THR A 500 -8.02 2.90 -14.90
N ARG A 501 -8.87 3.45 -14.04
CA ARG A 501 -10.20 3.96 -14.42
C ARG A 501 -10.27 5.48 -14.29
N SER A 502 -9.22 6.10 -13.77
CA SER A 502 -9.10 7.56 -13.59
C SER A 502 -8.75 8.29 -14.88
N THR A 503 -9.39 9.44 -15.10
CA THR A 503 -9.09 10.34 -16.23
C THR A 503 -8.02 11.38 -15.93
N ASP A 504 -7.46 11.32 -14.72
CA ASP A 504 -6.70 12.37 -14.06
C ASP A 504 -5.53 11.82 -13.21
N LEU A 505 -4.89 10.74 -13.68
CA LEU A 505 -3.61 10.28 -13.13
C LEU A 505 -2.53 11.37 -13.18
N ASN A 506 -1.53 11.28 -12.31
CA ASN A 506 -0.37 12.16 -12.30
C ASN A 506 0.51 11.95 -13.55
N MET A 507 0.32 12.80 -14.58
CA MET A 507 0.93 12.67 -15.90
C MET A 507 1.92 13.81 -16.20
N PRO A 508 3.24 13.55 -16.20
CA PRO A 508 4.27 14.50 -16.61
C PRO A 508 4.14 14.97 -18.08
N VAL A 509 4.78 16.11 -18.39
CA VAL A 509 4.72 16.72 -19.73
C VAL A 509 5.62 15.97 -20.71
N GLY A 510 5.02 15.10 -21.53
CA GLY A 510 5.73 14.35 -22.58
C GLY A 510 5.06 13.04 -22.98
N ALA A 511 4.17 12.52 -22.13
CA ALA A 511 3.44 11.27 -22.30
C ALA A 511 2.95 10.96 -23.73
N PHE A 512 3.22 9.75 -24.21
CA PHE A 512 2.73 9.23 -25.50
C PHE A 512 1.20 9.34 -25.65
N GLN A 513 0.44 8.92 -24.64
CA GLN A 513 -0.99 9.14 -24.47
C GLN A 513 -1.23 9.89 -23.13
N PRO A 514 -1.39 11.22 -23.15
CA PRO A 514 -1.53 12.04 -21.95
C PRO A 514 -2.96 12.06 -21.35
N ALA A 515 -3.83 11.14 -21.78
CA ALA A 515 -5.23 11.09 -21.36
C ALA A 515 -5.83 9.69 -21.55
N PHE A 516 -6.77 9.34 -20.67
CA PHE A 516 -7.64 8.17 -20.77
C PHE A 516 -8.42 8.15 -22.10
N GLN A 517 -8.39 7.02 -22.80
CA GLN A 517 -8.92 6.81 -24.14
C GLN A 517 -10.38 6.30 -24.15
N GLY A 518 -10.79 5.50 -23.15
CA GLY A 518 -12.20 5.09 -23.02
C GLY A 518 -12.46 3.74 -22.35
N GLY A 519 -13.40 2.97 -22.91
CA GLY A 519 -13.81 1.68 -22.37
C GLY A 519 -14.40 1.72 -20.96
N ILE A 520 -13.98 0.74 -20.15
CA ILE A 520 -14.25 0.66 -18.70
C ILE A 520 -13.02 0.96 -17.86
N THR A 521 -11.83 0.75 -18.44
CA THR A 521 -10.49 0.71 -17.86
C THR A 521 -9.49 0.83 -19.02
N ASP A 522 -8.42 1.59 -18.82
CA ASP A 522 -7.21 1.62 -19.68
C ASP A 522 -6.02 1.03 -18.88
N GLY A 523 -4.94 0.69 -19.58
CA GLY A 523 -3.64 0.47 -18.93
C GLY A 523 -2.89 1.79 -18.66
N PHE A 524 -1.88 1.73 -17.80
CA PHE A 524 -0.87 2.78 -17.67
C PHE A 524 0.52 2.19 -17.47
N VAL A 525 1.55 3.01 -17.72
CA VAL A 525 2.92 2.80 -17.25
C VAL A 525 3.50 4.13 -16.76
N ALA A 526 4.31 4.08 -15.70
CA ALA A 526 4.97 5.23 -15.11
C ALA A 526 6.36 4.89 -14.59
N VAL A 527 7.19 5.93 -14.40
CA VAL A 527 8.54 5.88 -13.84
C VAL A 527 8.57 6.79 -12.63
N LEU A 528 8.95 6.27 -11.46
CA LEU A 528 9.20 7.04 -10.25
C LEU A 528 10.70 7.23 -10.05
N LEU A 529 11.08 8.33 -9.40
CA LEU A 529 12.45 8.50 -8.91
C LEU A 529 12.82 7.43 -7.87
N PRO A 530 14.12 7.08 -7.70
CA PRO A 530 14.57 6.03 -6.76
C PRO A 530 14.19 6.24 -5.29
N ASP A 531 13.87 7.48 -4.92
CA ASP A 531 13.43 7.91 -3.58
C ASP A 531 11.91 8.03 -3.44
N GLY A 532 11.14 7.65 -4.48
CA GLY A 532 9.69 7.72 -4.53
C GLY A 532 9.12 9.14 -4.51
N SER A 533 9.94 10.19 -4.67
CA SER A 533 9.51 11.59 -4.44
C SER A 533 8.74 12.23 -5.59
N ALA A 534 8.88 11.72 -6.81
CA ALA A 534 8.15 12.22 -7.97
C ALA A 534 7.94 11.14 -9.04
N VAL A 535 6.92 11.35 -9.88
CA VAL A 535 6.76 10.67 -11.17
C VAL A 535 7.62 11.41 -12.20
N GLU A 536 8.64 10.77 -12.76
CA GLU A 536 9.49 11.35 -13.81
C GLU A 536 8.77 11.34 -15.16
N ALA A 537 8.21 10.19 -15.53
CA ALA A 537 7.45 9.98 -16.76
C ALA A 537 6.23 9.10 -16.49
N ALA A 538 5.17 9.28 -17.27
CA ALA A 538 4.01 8.39 -17.28
C ALA A 538 3.29 8.47 -18.63
N THR A 539 2.53 7.44 -18.97
CA THR A 539 1.56 7.45 -20.08
C THR A 539 0.41 6.49 -19.80
N TYR A 540 -0.78 6.84 -20.29
CA TYR A 540 -1.83 5.84 -20.50
C TYR A 540 -1.40 4.88 -21.64
N ILE A 541 -2.00 3.70 -21.68
CA ILE A 541 -2.00 2.82 -22.85
C ILE A 541 -3.38 2.19 -23.00
N GLY A 542 -4.14 2.61 -24.00
CA GLY A 542 -5.48 2.11 -24.22
C GLY A 542 -6.16 2.56 -25.50
N SER A 543 -7.48 2.37 -25.51
CA SER A 543 -8.35 2.56 -26.67
C SER A 543 -9.75 2.98 -26.25
N THR A 544 -10.75 2.86 -27.12
CA THR A 544 -12.16 3.10 -26.74
C THR A 544 -12.84 1.85 -26.15
N ALA A 545 -12.09 0.76 -25.95
CA ALA A 545 -12.54 -0.52 -25.38
C ALA A 545 -11.83 -0.78 -24.04
N TYR A 546 -11.99 -1.98 -23.47
CA TYR A 546 -11.20 -2.40 -22.30
C TYR A 546 -9.74 -2.65 -22.72
N ASP A 547 -8.79 -2.08 -21.98
CA ASP A 547 -7.36 -2.34 -22.10
C ASP A 547 -6.72 -2.35 -20.69
N GLN A 548 -5.76 -3.24 -20.42
CA GLN A 548 -4.97 -3.24 -19.17
C GLN A 548 -3.54 -3.78 -19.41
N ALA A 549 -2.54 -3.14 -18.81
CA ALA A 549 -1.16 -3.66 -18.73
C ALA A 549 -0.99 -4.46 -17.43
N TYR A 550 -0.42 -5.67 -17.50
CA TYR A 550 -0.24 -6.55 -16.35
C TYR A 550 1.22 -6.69 -15.92
N PHE A 551 2.16 -6.68 -16.86
CA PHE A 551 3.59 -6.76 -16.61
C PHE A 551 4.35 -5.63 -17.32
N VAL A 552 5.36 -5.10 -16.63
CA VAL A 552 6.42 -4.25 -17.19
C VAL A 552 7.75 -5.01 -17.15
N GLU A 553 8.57 -4.84 -18.17
CA GLU A 553 9.92 -5.42 -18.32
C GLU A 553 10.82 -4.42 -19.04
N LEU A 554 12.14 -4.55 -18.87
CA LEU A 554 13.16 -3.69 -19.50
C LEU A 554 14.13 -4.54 -20.35
N ASP A 555 14.74 -3.92 -21.37
CA ASP A 555 15.90 -4.50 -22.06
C ASP A 555 17.20 -3.71 -21.78
N GLN A 556 18.32 -4.15 -22.37
CA GLN A 556 19.66 -3.57 -22.14
C GLN A 556 19.83 -2.10 -22.62
N GLU A 557 18.79 -1.46 -23.17
CA GLU A 557 18.76 -0.03 -23.50
C GLU A 557 17.66 0.72 -22.69
N ASP A 558 17.22 0.15 -21.56
CA ASP A 558 16.14 0.62 -20.67
C ASP A 558 14.78 0.82 -21.37
N ARG A 559 14.59 0.16 -22.52
CA ARG A 559 13.39 0.32 -23.36
C ARG A 559 12.24 -0.45 -22.72
N VAL A 560 11.15 0.24 -22.43
CA VAL A 560 10.09 -0.27 -21.54
C VAL A 560 9.09 -1.12 -22.31
N TYR A 561 8.97 -2.40 -21.97
CA TYR A 561 7.97 -3.30 -22.54
C TYR A 561 6.77 -3.45 -21.62
N LEU A 562 5.60 -3.63 -22.21
CA LEU A 562 4.38 -3.97 -21.49
C LEU A 562 3.73 -5.20 -22.11
N TYR A 563 3.29 -6.15 -21.27
CA TYR A 563 2.40 -7.26 -21.65
C TYR A 563 1.03 -7.05 -21.01
N GLY A 564 -0.03 -7.11 -21.82
CA GLY A 564 -1.39 -6.79 -21.39
C GLY A 564 -2.52 -7.41 -22.21
N GLN A 565 -3.74 -7.03 -21.87
CA GLN A 565 -5.00 -7.48 -22.50
C GLN A 565 -5.75 -6.31 -23.16
N THR A 566 -6.52 -6.61 -24.21
CA THR A 566 -7.19 -5.61 -25.08
C THR A 566 -8.47 -6.17 -25.71
N GLN A 567 -9.59 -5.45 -25.59
CA GLN A 567 -10.79 -5.61 -26.43
C GLN A 567 -10.85 -4.58 -27.59
N ALA A 568 -9.75 -3.87 -27.87
CA ALA A 568 -9.69 -2.88 -28.93
C ALA A 568 -9.98 -3.47 -30.33
N SER A 569 -10.42 -2.67 -31.29
CA SER A 569 -10.69 -3.14 -32.67
C SER A 569 -9.41 -3.34 -33.50
N SER A 570 -9.47 -4.18 -34.55
CA SER A 570 -8.33 -4.46 -35.43
C SER A 570 -7.60 -3.20 -35.92
N GLY A 571 -6.28 -3.19 -35.74
CA GLY A 571 -5.39 -2.07 -36.08
C GLY A 571 -5.18 -1.05 -34.97
N GLN A 572 -5.93 -1.13 -33.86
CA GLN A 572 -5.60 -0.41 -32.62
C GLN A 572 -4.53 -1.18 -31.82
N LEU A 573 -3.68 -0.44 -31.10
CA LEU A 573 -2.48 -0.92 -30.38
C LEU A 573 -1.44 -1.65 -31.27
N VAL A 574 -1.42 -1.38 -32.58
CA VAL A 574 -0.42 -1.93 -33.51
C VAL A 574 0.45 -0.80 -34.08
N SER A 575 1.77 -0.91 -33.88
CA SER A 575 2.81 0.00 -34.38
C SER A 575 4.07 -0.79 -34.70
N ASN A 576 4.62 -0.63 -35.91
CA ASN A 576 5.90 -1.21 -36.36
C ASN A 576 6.10 -2.76 -36.28
N ALA A 577 5.17 -3.53 -35.70
CA ALA A 577 5.26 -4.98 -35.52
C ALA A 577 4.84 -5.81 -36.77
N PRO A 578 5.76 -6.57 -37.41
CA PRO A 578 5.42 -7.42 -38.55
C PRO A 578 4.48 -8.58 -38.21
N TYR A 579 4.68 -9.23 -37.05
CA TYR A 579 3.74 -10.19 -36.48
C TYR A 579 2.69 -9.42 -35.66
N ASN A 580 1.43 -9.55 -36.05
CA ASN A 580 0.26 -9.15 -35.27
C ASN A 580 -0.96 -9.96 -35.76
N ILE A 581 -1.93 -10.19 -34.87
CA ILE A 581 -3.18 -10.88 -35.18
C ILE A 581 -4.36 -9.88 -35.04
N PRO A 582 -5.11 -9.62 -36.13
CA PRO A 582 -6.31 -8.77 -36.10
C PRO A 582 -7.32 -9.17 -35.01
N ASN A 583 -7.82 -8.18 -34.26
CA ASN A 583 -8.77 -8.33 -33.14
C ASN A 583 -8.29 -9.20 -31.94
N ALA A 584 -7.03 -9.62 -31.88
CA ALA A 584 -6.60 -10.59 -30.87
C ALA A 584 -6.46 -10.00 -29.45
N GLY A 585 -6.71 -10.80 -28.43
CA GLY A 585 -7.04 -10.34 -27.09
C GLY A 585 -5.89 -9.88 -26.19
N GLN A 586 -4.64 -10.14 -26.58
CA GLN A 586 -3.43 -9.72 -25.85
C GLN A 586 -2.69 -8.63 -26.63
N PHE A 587 -1.94 -7.78 -25.94
CA PHE A 587 -0.99 -6.85 -26.54
C PHE A 587 0.41 -6.98 -25.94
N ILE A 588 1.40 -6.63 -26.76
CA ILE A 588 2.76 -6.29 -26.33
C ILE A 588 3.06 -4.88 -26.85
N ALA A 589 3.61 -4.01 -26.01
CA ALA A 589 4.09 -2.68 -26.38
C ALA A 589 5.57 -2.51 -25.97
N LYS A 590 6.30 -1.63 -26.65
CA LYS A 590 7.69 -1.24 -26.38
C LYS A 590 7.83 0.27 -26.55
N PHE A 591 8.34 0.97 -25.53
CA PHE A 591 8.53 2.41 -25.48
C PHE A 591 10.02 2.78 -25.41
N ASP A 592 10.34 4.05 -25.70
CA ASP A 592 11.61 4.62 -25.23
C ASP A 592 11.61 4.81 -23.69
N PRO A 593 12.77 4.90 -23.03
CA PRO A 593 12.86 5.01 -21.56
C PRO A 593 12.14 6.23 -20.96
N GLY A 594 11.79 7.24 -21.76
CA GLY A 594 11.02 8.42 -21.34
C GLY A 594 9.51 8.32 -21.53
N LEU A 595 8.99 7.19 -22.03
CA LEU A 595 7.56 6.95 -22.29
C LEU A 595 6.91 7.95 -23.28
N ILE A 596 7.71 8.57 -24.16
CA ILE A 596 7.28 9.58 -25.14
C ILE A 596 6.79 8.94 -26.45
N THR A 597 7.41 7.81 -26.84
CA THR A 597 7.32 7.20 -28.16
C THR A 597 7.05 5.71 -28.06
N LEU A 598 5.92 5.26 -28.58
CA LEU A 598 5.67 3.83 -28.84
C LEU A 598 6.56 3.36 -30.01
N LEU A 599 7.66 2.69 -29.68
CA LEU A 599 8.63 2.14 -30.64
C LEU A 599 8.03 0.95 -31.41
N MET A 600 7.36 0.05 -30.69
CA MET A 600 6.66 -1.12 -31.24
C MET A 600 5.39 -1.38 -30.44
N GLY A 601 4.34 -1.85 -31.11
CA GLY A 601 3.11 -2.34 -30.52
C GLY A 601 2.52 -3.46 -31.37
N SER A 602 2.10 -4.56 -30.74
CA SER A 602 1.54 -5.73 -31.41
C SER A 602 0.39 -6.33 -30.60
N ARG A 603 -0.38 -7.20 -31.25
CA ARG A 603 -1.45 -7.99 -30.64
C ARG A 603 -1.36 -9.46 -31.04
N PHE A 604 -1.64 -10.35 -30.09
CA PHE A 604 -1.68 -11.79 -30.28
C PHE A 604 -2.89 -12.40 -29.53
N GLY A 605 -3.19 -13.66 -29.81
CA GLY A 605 -4.46 -14.31 -29.44
C GLY A 605 -5.13 -15.02 -30.63
N ALA A 606 -6.33 -15.56 -30.47
CA ALA A 606 -7.10 -16.25 -31.51
C ALA A 606 -7.76 -15.30 -32.53
N GLY A 607 -7.95 -14.03 -32.18
CA GLY A 607 -8.43 -12.99 -33.10
C GLY A 607 -9.96 -12.85 -33.23
N ASP A 608 -10.72 -13.29 -32.22
CA ASP A 608 -12.19 -13.19 -32.19
C ASP A 608 -12.70 -11.85 -31.62
N GLY A 609 -11.99 -11.27 -30.65
CA GLY A 609 -12.25 -9.94 -30.08
C GLY A 609 -12.08 -9.82 -28.57
N ASP A 610 -11.91 -10.93 -27.86
CA ASP A 610 -11.84 -11.00 -26.40
C ASP A 610 -10.46 -11.53 -25.92
N PRO A 611 -10.06 -11.31 -24.64
CA PRO A 611 -8.85 -11.90 -24.08
C PRO A 611 -8.91 -13.44 -24.01
N ASP A 612 -7.91 -14.09 -24.60
CA ASP A 612 -7.73 -15.55 -24.61
C ASP A 612 -7.17 -16.09 -23.28
N ILE A 613 -6.17 -15.38 -22.71
CA ILE A 613 -5.39 -15.81 -21.54
C ILE A 613 -5.20 -14.70 -20.51
N SER A 614 -5.11 -15.10 -19.25
CA SER A 614 -4.67 -14.27 -18.11
C SER A 614 -3.14 -14.34 -18.01
N PRO A 615 -2.41 -13.20 -18.04
CA PRO A 615 -0.96 -13.16 -17.87
C PRO A 615 -0.49 -13.74 -16.52
N THR A 616 0.60 -14.51 -16.53
CA THR A 616 1.25 -15.06 -15.31
C THR A 616 2.73 -14.72 -15.20
N ALA A 617 3.47 -14.64 -16.31
CA ALA A 617 4.88 -14.26 -16.32
C ALA A 617 5.26 -13.52 -17.61
N PHE A 618 6.28 -12.67 -17.52
CA PHE A 618 6.87 -11.92 -18.65
C PHE A 618 8.41 -11.97 -18.54
N LEU A 619 9.11 -11.75 -19.66
CA LEU A 619 10.55 -11.49 -19.73
C LEU A 619 10.91 -10.93 -21.12
N VAL A 620 11.90 -10.03 -21.17
CA VAL A 620 12.70 -9.77 -22.37
C VAL A 620 14.13 -10.23 -22.13
N ASP A 621 14.70 -11.06 -23.02
CA ASP A 621 16.06 -11.57 -22.85
C ASP A 621 17.15 -10.63 -23.41
N TYR A 622 18.41 -10.94 -23.12
CA TYR A 622 19.60 -10.24 -23.63
C TYR A 622 19.75 -10.25 -25.17
N CYS A 623 18.80 -10.83 -25.91
CA CYS A 623 18.74 -10.85 -27.36
C CYS A 623 17.44 -10.21 -27.89
N ASP A 624 16.78 -9.35 -27.10
CA ASP A 624 15.49 -8.68 -27.39
C ASP A 624 14.33 -9.66 -27.72
N LYS A 625 14.42 -10.95 -27.33
CA LYS A 625 13.32 -11.90 -27.50
C LYS A 625 12.34 -11.80 -26.35
N ILE A 626 11.05 -11.91 -26.66
CA ILE A 626 9.96 -11.56 -25.75
C ILE A 626 9.22 -12.85 -25.36
N TYR A 627 9.25 -13.18 -24.07
CA TYR A 627 8.70 -14.43 -23.51
C TYR A 627 7.42 -14.10 -22.74
N ILE A 628 6.34 -14.85 -22.98
CA ILE A 628 5.09 -14.74 -22.22
C ILE A 628 4.67 -16.10 -21.67
N SER A 629 4.07 -16.06 -20.49
CA SER A 629 3.28 -17.15 -19.91
C SER A 629 1.91 -16.62 -19.50
N GLY A 630 0.89 -17.46 -19.68
CA GLY A 630 -0.47 -17.19 -19.21
C GLY A 630 -1.38 -18.40 -19.37
N TRP A 631 -2.51 -18.40 -18.67
CA TRP A 631 -3.49 -19.50 -18.69
C TRP A 631 -4.82 -19.04 -19.27
N GLY A 632 -5.53 -19.93 -19.96
CA GLY A 632 -6.85 -19.63 -20.52
C GLY A 632 -7.81 -20.78 -20.30
N SER A 633 -8.76 -20.60 -19.38
CA SER A 633 -9.80 -21.57 -19.01
C SER A 633 -11.11 -20.88 -18.60
N ALA A 634 -12.23 -21.59 -18.75
CA ALA A 634 -13.57 -21.12 -18.37
C ALA A 634 -13.83 -21.04 -16.84
N VAL A 635 -12.79 -21.11 -16.00
CA VAL A 635 -12.90 -20.96 -14.53
C VAL A 635 -13.35 -19.54 -14.20
N ASN A 636 -14.62 -19.40 -13.81
CA ASN A 636 -15.27 -18.13 -13.42
C ASN A 636 -15.17 -16.99 -14.46
N GLY A 637 -14.89 -17.31 -15.73
CA GLY A 637 -14.68 -16.36 -16.82
C GLY A 637 -14.88 -16.99 -18.19
N ASN A 638 -14.51 -16.26 -19.24
CA ASN A 638 -14.67 -16.67 -20.65
C ASN A 638 -13.33 -16.99 -21.34
N LEU A 639 -12.20 -16.95 -20.62
CA LEU A 639 -10.88 -17.20 -21.18
C LEU A 639 -10.80 -18.61 -21.78
N SER A 640 -10.03 -18.77 -22.85
CA SER A 640 -9.69 -20.08 -23.38
C SER A 640 -8.45 -20.02 -24.26
N THR A 641 -7.61 -21.02 -24.10
CA THR A 641 -6.48 -21.31 -24.99
C THR A 641 -6.91 -21.74 -26.42
N THR A 642 -8.21 -21.98 -26.66
CA THR A 642 -8.75 -22.50 -27.92
C THR A 642 -8.51 -21.57 -29.12
N GLY A 643 -7.55 -21.92 -29.97
CA GLY A 643 -7.29 -21.23 -31.24
C GLY A 643 -6.04 -20.36 -31.24
N LEU A 644 -5.31 -20.31 -30.13
CA LEU A 644 -3.99 -19.70 -30.07
C LEU A 644 -3.01 -20.39 -31.07
N PRO A 645 -2.11 -19.61 -31.70
CA PRO A 645 -1.14 -20.16 -32.64
C PRO A 645 -0.03 -20.90 -31.90
N VAL A 646 0.22 -22.15 -32.29
CA VAL A 646 1.38 -22.95 -31.83
C VAL A 646 2.35 -23.20 -32.98
N THR A 647 3.63 -23.38 -32.66
CA THR A 647 4.67 -23.66 -33.67
C THR A 647 4.72 -25.16 -34.02
N PRO A 648 5.30 -25.57 -35.17
CA PRO A 648 5.29 -26.96 -35.62
C PRO A 648 6.06 -27.95 -34.72
N ASP A 649 6.82 -27.43 -33.77
CA ASP A 649 7.68 -28.09 -32.78
C ASP A 649 7.15 -27.96 -31.34
N ALA A 650 5.93 -27.43 -31.16
CA ALA A 650 5.26 -27.32 -29.86
C ALA A 650 5.26 -28.64 -29.07
N PHE A 651 5.67 -28.57 -27.80
CA PHE A 651 5.67 -29.70 -26.86
C PHE A 651 4.28 -30.34 -26.73
N GLN A 652 3.24 -29.51 -26.62
CA GLN A 652 1.83 -29.88 -26.65
C GLN A 652 1.14 -29.04 -27.75
N PRO A 653 0.91 -29.60 -28.94
CA PRO A 653 0.39 -28.87 -30.10
C PRO A 653 -1.15 -28.75 -30.12
N THR A 654 -1.84 -29.20 -29.07
CA THR A 654 -3.31 -29.19 -28.95
C THR A 654 -3.74 -28.91 -27.53
N THR A 655 -4.76 -28.06 -27.39
CA THR A 655 -5.43 -27.71 -26.13
C THR A 655 -6.83 -28.34 -26.08
N ASP A 656 -7.39 -28.54 -24.89
CA ASP A 656 -8.83 -28.77 -24.72
C ASP A 656 -9.65 -27.49 -24.50
N GLY A 657 -8.95 -26.36 -24.34
CA GLY A 657 -9.48 -25.03 -24.05
C GLY A 657 -9.21 -24.53 -22.62
N ASN A 658 -8.49 -25.30 -21.79
CA ASN A 658 -8.21 -25.00 -20.38
C ASN A 658 -6.73 -25.19 -19.98
N ASP A 659 -5.80 -24.92 -20.90
CA ASP A 659 -4.36 -25.07 -20.69
C ASP A 659 -3.64 -23.75 -20.31
N PHE A 660 -2.36 -23.84 -19.95
CA PHE A 660 -1.40 -22.75 -20.15
C PHE A 660 -1.04 -22.59 -21.62
N TYR A 661 -0.60 -21.38 -21.98
CA TYR A 661 0.04 -21.05 -23.24
C TYR A 661 1.37 -20.36 -22.98
N LEU A 662 2.44 -20.97 -23.48
CA LEU A 662 3.80 -20.46 -23.40
C LEU A 662 4.22 -20.03 -24.80
N ALA A 663 4.69 -18.79 -24.97
CA ALA A 663 5.18 -18.32 -26.26
C ALA A 663 6.44 -17.46 -26.15
N VAL A 664 7.26 -17.52 -27.20
CA VAL A 664 8.43 -16.67 -27.42
C VAL A 664 8.25 -15.99 -28.77
N PHE A 665 8.33 -14.66 -28.78
CA PHE A 665 8.34 -13.85 -29.98
C PHE A 665 9.76 -13.39 -30.31
N ASP A 666 10.02 -13.25 -31.61
CA ASP A 666 11.27 -12.70 -32.12
C ASP A 666 11.29 -11.16 -32.04
N ILE A 667 12.50 -10.59 -32.05
CA ILE A 667 12.81 -9.16 -31.81
C ILE A 667 11.80 -8.22 -32.50
N ASP A 668 11.35 -7.19 -31.79
CA ASP A 668 10.35 -6.20 -32.24
C ASP A 668 9.07 -6.84 -32.86
N MET A 669 8.69 -8.02 -32.37
CA MET A 669 7.57 -8.83 -32.87
C MET A 669 7.72 -9.16 -34.37
N ASN A 670 8.92 -9.52 -34.82
CA ASN A 670 9.16 -9.97 -36.21
C ASN A 670 8.41 -11.28 -36.55
N GLY A 671 8.22 -12.17 -35.56
CA GLY A 671 7.57 -13.46 -35.74
C GLY A 671 7.26 -14.14 -34.41
N LEU A 672 6.35 -15.11 -34.45
CA LEU A 672 6.21 -16.10 -33.37
C LEU A 672 7.34 -17.12 -33.52
N PHE A 673 8.28 -17.14 -32.58
CA PHE A 673 9.47 -18.00 -32.64
C PHE A 673 9.15 -19.42 -32.15
N TYR A 674 8.49 -19.53 -31.01
CA TYR A 674 8.02 -20.79 -30.42
C TYR A 674 6.69 -20.57 -29.70
N ALA A 675 5.77 -21.53 -29.75
CA ALA A 675 4.62 -21.56 -28.86
C ALA A 675 4.09 -22.98 -28.63
N THR A 676 3.68 -23.24 -27.38
CA THR A 676 3.08 -24.51 -26.95
C THR A 676 1.96 -24.27 -25.95
N TYR A 677 1.03 -25.23 -25.87
CA TYR A 677 0.18 -25.37 -24.69
C TYR A 677 0.92 -26.10 -23.56
N PHE A 678 0.35 -26.11 -22.35
CA PHE A 678 0.76 -27.01 -21.26
C PHE A 678 -0.42 -27.22 -20.28
N GLY A 679 -0.92 -28.45 -20.14
CA GLY A 679 -2.05 -28.74 -19.25
C GLY A 679 -2.59 -30.17 -19.40
N GLY A 680 -3.68 -30.47 -18.70
CA GLY A 680 -4.29 -31.80 -18.64
C GLY A 680 -5.12 -32.17 -19.87
N SER A 681 -6.22 -32.88 -19.66
CA SER A 681 -7.23 -33.14 -20.71
C SER A 681 -8.65 -33.36 -20.16
N GLN A 682 -8.89 -32.92 -18.92
CA GLN A 682 -10.12 -33.06 -18.14
C GLN A 682 -10.18 -31.96 -17.07
N SER A 683 -9.06 -31.72 -16.41
CA SER A 683 -8.88 -30.63 -15.43
C SER A 683 -8.96 -29.26 -16.11
N HIS A 684 -9.15 -28.23 -15.29
CA HIS A 684 -9.18 -26.84 -15.76
C HIS A 684 -7.98 -26.14 -15.13
N GLU A 685 -6.82 -26.22 -15.78
CA GLU A 685 -5.58 -25.63 -15.28
C GLU A 685 -5.64 -24.11 -15.31
N HIS A 686 -5.28 -23.49 -14.19
CA HIS A 686 -5.29 -22.04 -14.01
C HIS A 686 -4.35 -21.62 -12.86
N VAL A 687 -4.29 -20.33 -12.56
CA VAL A 687 -3.64 -19.79 -11.37
C VAL A 687 -4.67 -19.00 -10.56
N ASP A 688 -4.62 -19.11 -9.24
CA ASP A 688 -5.51 -18.43 -8.29
C ASP A 688 -5.02 -17.02 -7.90
N GLY A 689 -4.14 -16.43 -8.70
CA GLY A 689 -3.69 -15.04 -8.60
C GLY A 689 -2.22 -14.89 -8.98
N GLY A 690 -1.60 -13.84 -8.44
CA GLY A 690 -0.16 -13.69 -8.31
C GLY A 690 0.63 -13.44 -9.58
N THR A 691 1.96 -13.58 -9.45
CA THR A 691 2.94 -13.55 -10.53
C THR A 691 3.94 -14.70 -10.43
N SER A 692 4.32 -15.23 -11.58
CA SER A 692 5.36 -16.22 -11.79
C SER A 692 6.51 -15.58 -12.59
N ARG A 693 7.70 -16.21 -12.60
CA ARG A 693 8.89 -15.63 -13.24
C ARG A 693 9.54 -16.54 -14.28
N PHE A 694 10.13 -15.90 -15.30
CA PHE A 694 11.24 -16.48 -16.04
C PHE A 694 12.56 -16.11 -15.35
N ASP A 695 13.61 -16.92 -15.56
CA ASP A 695 14.99 -16.45 -15.34
C ASP A 695 15.62 -15.89 -16.62
N ARG A 696 16.72 -15.15 -16.46
CA ARG A 696 17.49 -14.52 -17.56
C ARG A 696 18.05 -15.51 -18.60
N ARG A 697 17.81 -16.82 -18.45
CA ARG A 697 18.08 -17.86 -19.46
C ARG A 697 16.83 -18.33 -20.21
N GLY A 698 15.73 -17.59 -20.07
CA GLY A 698 14.43 -17.88 -20.67
C GLY A 698 13.71 -19.06 -20.03
N ARG A 699 14.14 -19.55 -18.85
CA ARG A 699 13.51 -20.72 -18.20
C ARG A 699 12.34 -20.24 -17.35
N VAL A 700 11.13 -20.74 -17.60
CA VAL A 700 9.94 -20.37 -16.83
C VAL A 700 9.79 -21.27 -15.59
N TYR A 701 9.33 -20.68 -14.49
CA TYR A 701 9.00 -21.34 -13.23
C TYR A 701 7.56 -20.98 -12.88
N GLU A 702 6.68 -21.97 -12.83
CA GLU A 702 5.23 -21.74 -12.70
C GLU A 702 4.61 -22.55 -11.55
N ALA A 703 3.64 -21.92 -10.87
CA ALA A 703 2.78 -22.53 -9.87
C ALA A 703 1.33 -22.54 -10.37
N VAL A 704 0.69 -23.71 -10.34
CA VAL A 704 -0.56 -23.98 -11.04
C VAL A 704 -1.59 -24.59 -10.10
N CYS A 705 -2.83 -24.15 -10.18
CA CYS A 705 -3.97 -24.88 -9.64
C CYS A 705 -4.33 -26.01 -10.62
N ALA A 706 -3.85 -27.22 -10.32
CA ALA A 706 -3.77 -28.34 -11.26
C ALA A 706 -4.58 -29.55 -10.80
N GLY A 707 -5.01 -30.39 -11.75
CA GLY A 707 -5.72 -31.63 -11.45
C GLY A 707 -7.13 -31.43 -10.87
N CYS A 708 -7.68 -30.21 -10.99
CA CYS A 708 -8.95 -29.80 -10.39
C CYS A 708 -10.12 -30.72 -10.79
N GLY A 709 -11.00 -31.02 -9.83
CA GLY A 709 -12.00 -32.08 -9.95
C GLY A 709 -11.52 -33.46 -9.47
N GLY A 710 -10.31 -33.56 -8.91
CA GLY A 710 -9.72 -34.79 -8.40
C GLY A 710 -9.19 -35.69 -9.53
N HIS A 711 -8.30 -35.15 -10.35
CA HIS A 711 -7.76 -35.80 -11.54
C HIS A 711 -6.22 -35.84 -11.55
N ASP A 712 -5.68 -36.93 -12.10
CA ASP A 712 -4.25 -37.22 -12.22
C ASP A 712 -3.73 -36.96 -13.65
N ASP A 713 -4.22 -35.90 -14.31
CA ASP A 713 -3.98 -35.65 -15.75
C ASP A 713 -2.99 -34.52 -16.07
N PHE A 714 -2.65 -33.67 -15.11
CA PHE A 714 -1.60 -32.64 -15.28
C PHE A 714 -0.26 -33.28 -15.71
N PRO A 715 0.45 -32.75 -16.73
CA PRO A 715 1.63 -33.43 -17.29
C PRO A 715 2.81 -33.47 -16.31
N SER A 716 3.01 -34.61 -15.63
CA SER A 716 4.09 -34.81 -14.65
C SER A 716 5.29 -35.58 -15.23
N THR A 717 6.50 -35.27 -14.76
CA THR A 717 7.74 -35.89 -15.28
C THR A 717 8.12 -37.21 -14.59
N PRO A 718 8.81 -38.14 -15.27
CA PRO A 718 9.20 -39.43 -14.68
C PRO A 718 10.09 -39.29 -13.44
N GLY A 719 9.55 -39.63 -12.27
CA GLY A 719 10.23 -39.51 -10.97
C GLY A 719 9.80 -38.30 -10.12
N ALA A 720 8.89 -37.47 -10.65
CA ALA A 720 8.25 -36.35 -9.94
C ALA A 720 7.88 -36.69 -8.48
N TRP A 721 8.10 -35.73 -7.58
CA TRP A 721 7.80 -35.82 -6.14
C TRP A 721 6.39 -36.36 -5.86
N SER A 722 5.39 -35.85 -6.59
CA SER A 722 4.08 -36.50 -6.72
C SER A 722 3.60 -36.43 -8.17
N PRO A 723 3.42 -37.57 -8.86
CA PRO A 723 2.81 -37.62 -10.19
C PRO A 723 1.27 -37.64 -10.15
N THR A 724 0.66 -37.57 -8.96
CA THR A 724 -0.78 -37.66 -8.72
C THR A 724 -1.30 -36.51 -7.86
N ASN A 725 -2.56 -36.14 -8.09
CA ASN A 725 -3.33 -35.25 -7.24
C ASN A 725 -3.89 -36.07 -6.06
N ASN A 726 -3.32 -35.89 -4.87
CA ASN A 726 -3.72 -36.67 -3.69
C ASN A 726 -4.86 -36.01 -2.88
N SER A 727 -5.41 -34.88 -3.34
CA SER A 727 -6.50 -34.14 -2.69
C SER A 727 -7.88 -34.59 -3.19
N THR A 728 -8.94 -33.86 -2.82
CA THR A 728 -10.31 -34.13 -3.29
C THR A 728 -10.75 -33.24 -4.45
N ASN A 729 -10.07 -32.12 -4.67
CA ASN A 729 -10.36 -31.19 -5.77
C ASN A 729 -9.08 -30.84 -6.55
N CYS A 730 -8.34 -29.82 -6.13
CA CYS A 730 -7.14 -29.32 -6.81
C CYS A 730 -5.88 -29.56 -5.96
N ASN A 731 -4.73 -29.67 -6.63
CA ASN A 731 -3.42 -29.60 -5.99
C ASN A 731 -2.59 -28.49 -6.63
N LEU A 732 -1.60 -27.95 -5.90
CA LEU A 732 -0.50 -27.22 -6.52
C LEU A 732 0.21 -28.17 -7.49
N GLY A 733 0.15 -27.88 -8.78
CA GLY A 733 1.13 -28.30 -9.77
C GLY A 733 2.25 -27.27 -9.86
N VAL A 734 3.48 -27.71 -10.13
CA VAL A 734 4.57 -26.82 -10.53
C VAL A 734 5.25 -27.38 -11.76
N PHE A 735 5.69 -26.50 -12.67
CA PHE A 735 6.50 -26.90 -13.81
C PHE A 735 7.66 -25.95 -14.06
N LYS A 736 8.72 -26.50 -14.63
CA LYS A 736 9.90 -25.77 -15.08
C LYS A 736 10.17 -26.07 -16.55
N PHE A 737 10.04 -25.07 -17.42
CA PHE A 737 10.24 -25.22 -18.87
C PHE A 737 11.54 -24.53 -19.30
N ASP A 738 12.44 -25.25 -19.96
CA ASP A 738 13.72 -24.72 -20.44
C ASP A 738 13.71 -24.66 -21.97
N PHE A 739 13.64 -23.44 -22.51
CA PHE A 739 13.64 -23.17 -23.94
C PHE A 739 15.06 -23.24 -24.54
N ASN A 740 16.09 -23.35 -23.70
CA ASN A 740 17.44 -23.83 -24.05
C ASN A 740 18.16 -22.99 -25.13
N PHE A 741 17.99 -21.66 -25.07
CA PHE A 741 18.54 -20.74 -26.06
C PHE A 741 20.08 -20.60 -26.00
N PRO A 742 20.74 -20.29 -27.13
CA PRO A 742 22.17 -20.05 -27.19
C PRO A 742 22.45 -18.59 -26.79
N ILE A 743 22.24 -18.28 -25.52
CA ILE A 743 22.72 -17.03 -24.90
C ILE A 743 24.02 -17.31 -24.13
N VAL A 744 24.82 -16.28 -23.87
CA VAL A 744 25.78 -16.31 -22.76
C VAL A 744 25.19 -15.53 -21.60
N THR A 745 25.32 -16.02 -20.37
CA THR A 745 25.11 -15.20 -19.17
C THR A 745 26.38 -15.24 -18.33
N ALA A 746 26.77 -14.12 -17.73
CA ALA A 746 27.86 -14.05 -16.79
C ALA A 746 27.32 -14.25 -15.37
N ASP A 747 27.93 -15.14 -14.59
CA ASP A 747 27.72 -15.21 -13.15
C ASP A 747 28.94 -15.85 -12.47
N PHE A 748 29.23 -15.44 -11.24
CA PHE A 748 30.33 -15.97 -10.45
C PHE A 748 30.16 -15.80 -8.95
N ASP A 749 30.62 -16.80 -8.20
CA ASP A 749 30.81 -16.71 -6.75
C ASP A 749 32.29 -16.47 -6.40
N ALA A 750 32.54 -15.83 -5.26
CA ALA A 750 33.89 -15.58 -4.74
C ALA A 750 33.99 -15.89 -3.24
N VAL A 751 35.02 -16.63 -2.84
CA VAL A 751 35.21 -17.01 -1.42
C VAL A 751 35.89 -15.88 -0.63
N VAL A 752 35.18 -15.31 0.35
CA VAL A 752 35.71 -14.26 1.26
C VAL A 752 36.89 -14.81 2.08
N ASN A 753 38.10 -14.41 1.68
CA ASN A 753 39.35 -14.95 2.20
C ASN A 753 40.19 -13.95 3.01
N CYS A 754 41.11 -14.51 3.78
CA CYS A 754 42.12 -13.82 4.59
C CYS A 754 43.40 -13.58 3.80
N LEU A 755 43.91 -12.35 3.75
CA LEU A 755 45.25 -12.11 3.22
C LEU A 755 46.34 -12.83 4.04
N PRO A 756 47.40 -13.36 3.38
CA PRO A 756 47.71 -13.28 1.95
C PRO A 756 47.24 -14.52 1.16
N ALA A 757 46.13 -15.17 1.52
CA ALA A 757 45.56 -16.23 0.71
C ALA A 757 44.85 -15.65 -0.53
N PRO A 758 44.89 -16.34 -1.69
CA PRO A 758 44.12 -15.93 -2.86
C PRO A 758 42.61 -16.03 -2.59
N VAL A 759 41.83 -15.16 -3.23
CA VAL A 759 40.41 -15.40 -3.47
C VAL A 759 40.31 -16.33 -4.67
N THR A 760 39.55 -17.42 -4.51
CA THR A 760 39.16 -18.32 -5.60
C THR A 760 37.81 -17.86 -6.14
N PHE A 761 37.70 -17.77 -7.46
CA PHE A 761 36.47 -17.44 -8.16
C PHE A 761 35.90 -18.71 -8.81
N THR A 762 34.62 -18.97 -8.55
CA THR A 762 33.87 -20.03 -9.23
C THR A 762 33.04 -19.38 -10.32
N ASP A 763 33.20 -19.84 -11.55
CA ASP A 763 32.43 -19.35 -12.71
C ASP A 763 31.16 -20.19 -12.88
N HIS A 764 30.01 -19.51 -12.88
CA HIS A 764 28.67 -20.06 -13.05
C HIS A 764 28.06 -19.67 -14.41
N SER A 765 28.84 -18.98 -15.26
CA SER A 765 28.40 -18.45 -16.55
C SER A 765 27.78 -19.53 -17.46
N TYR A 766 26.56 -19.26 -17.94
CA TYR A 766 25.92 -20.12 -18.92
C TYR A 766 26.42 -19.80 -20.33
N GLY A 767 26.55 -20.81 -21.19
CA GLY A 767 26.84 -20.64 -22.63
C GLY A 767 28.21 -20.03 -22.99
N ALA A 768 29.04 -19.70 -22.02
CA ALA A 768 30.31 -19.01 -22.21
C ALA A 768 31.39 -19.90 -22.87
N THR A 769 32.32 -19.26 -23.58
CA THR A 769 33.41 -19.94 -24.30
C THR A 769 34.79 -19.30 -24.07
N GLY A 770 34.81 -18.18 -23.37
CA GLY A 770 35.98 -17.42 -22.98
C GLY A 770 35.54 -16.30 -22.03
N HIS A 771 36.45 -15.86 -21.18
CA HIS A 771 36.15 -15.02 -20.03
C HIS A 771 37.19 -13.90 -19.95
N THR A 772 36.79 -12.73 -19.48
CA THR A 772 37.71 -11.65 -19.10
C THR A 772 37.32 -11.15 -17.71
N TRP A 773 38.23 -11.34 -16.76
CA TRP A 773 38.09 -10.89 -15.39
C TRP A 773 38.86 -9.59 -15.18
N THR A 774 38.28 -8.65 -14.43
CA THR A 774 39.04 -7.58 -13.78
C THR A 774 38.69 -7.53 -12.30
N PHE A 775 39.71 -7.53 -11.44
CA PHE A 775 39.54 -7.71 -10.00
C PHE A 775 39.42 -6.40 -9.21
N GLY A 776 39.12 -5.27 -9.87
CA GLY A 776 39.01 -3.94 -9.23
C GLY A 776 40.32 -3.31 -8.75
N ASP A 777 41.39 -4.08 -8.51
CA ASP A 777 42.71 -3.60 -8.08
C ASP A 777 43.70 -3.31 -9.23
N GLY A 778 43.28 -3.56 -10.47
CA GLY A 778 44.12 -3.49 -11.68
C GLY A 778 44.66 -4.85 -12.15
N GLY A 779 44.44 -5.92 -11.39
CA GLY A 779 44.63 -7.29 -11.82
C GLY A 779 43.53 -7.76 -12.79
N SER A 780 43.87 -8.73 -13.64
CA SER A 780 42.97 -9.33 -14.61
C SER A 780 43.35 -10.78 -14.94
N SER A 781 42.39 -11.56 -15.44
CA SER A 781 42.62 -12.92 -15.93
C SER A 781 41.71 -13.25 -17.13
N THR A 782 42.05 -14.32 -17.86
CA THR A 782 41.19 -14.94 -18.89
C THR A 782 40.96 -16.43 -18.63
N ASP A 783 41.39 -16.95 -17.47
CA ASP A 783 41.09 -18.31 -17.05
C ASP A 783 39.61 -18.43 -16.65
N PRO A 784 38.96 -19.59 -16.82
CA PRO A 784 37.55 -19.76 -16.44
C PRO A 784 37.34 -19.70 -14.92
N ALA A 785 38.23 -20.30 -14.13
CA ALA A 785 38.16 -20.25 -12.67
C ALA A 785 39.51 -19.73 -12.12
N PRO A 786 39.70 -18.40 -12.04
CA PRO A 786 40.96 -17.83 -11.59
C PRO A 786 41.12 -17.86 -10.07
N GLU A 787 42.37 -17.81 -9.62
CA GLU A 787 42.74 -17.40 -8.27
C GLU A 787 43.44 -16.04 -8.36
N HIS A 788 43.03 -15.07 -7.53
CA HIS A 788 43.68 -13.75 -7.45
C HIS A 788 44.11 -13.44 -6.03
N THR A 789 45.28 -12.81 -5.86
CA THR A 789 45.80 -12.40 -4.55
C THR A 789 45.91 -10.89 -4.51
N TYR A 790 45.06 -10.26 -3.69
CA TYR A 790 45.05 -8.81 -3.49
C TYR A 790 46.22 -8.38 -2.58
N ASP A 791 46.86 -7.27 -2.92
CA ASP A 791 47.96 -6.70 -2.11
C ASP A 791 47.48 -6.04 -0.81
N GLN A 792 46.21 -5.60 -0.75
CA GLN A 792 45.57 -4.92 0.39
C GLN A 792 44.16 -5.48 0.62
N PRO A 793 43.63 -5.40 1.85
CA PRO A 793 42.23 -5.73 2.13
C PRO A 793 41.31 -4.56 1.77
N GLY A 794 40.02 -4.87 1.57
CA GLY A 794 39.03 -3.91 1.12
C GLY A 794 37.81 -4.60 0.51
N VAL A 795 37.00 -3.81 -0.19
CA VAL A 795 35.91 -4.29 -1.04
C VAL A 795 36.24 -3.93 -2.48
N TYR A 796 36.15 -4.92 -3.36
CA TYR A 796 36.53 -4.81 -4.76
C TYR A 796 35.33 -5.16 -5.63
N THR A 797 34.91 -4.25 -6.50
CA THR A 797 33.98 -4.59 -7.59
C THR A 797 34.75 -5.46 -8.59
N VAL A 798 34.43 -6.75 -8.62
CA VAL A 798 34.97 -7.68 -9.60
C VAL A 798 33.99 -7.72 -10.77
N THR A 799 34.54 -7.65 -11.98
CA THR A 799 33.78 -7.75 -13.22
C THR A 799 34.21 -8.99 -13.99
N LEU A 800 33.23 -9.82 -14.36
CA LEU A 800 33.37 -10.93 -15.29
C LEU A 800 32.64 -10.59 -16.58
N VAL A 801 33.37 -10.49 -17.69
CA VAL A 801 32.81 -10.46 -19.03
C VAL A 801 32.92 -11.86 -19.63
N SER A 802 31.79 -12.56 -19.75
CA SER A 802 31.70 -13.91 -20.32
C SER A 802 31.23 -13.82 -21.77
N PHE A 803 31.98 -14.42 -22.71
CA PHE A 803 31.73 -14.23 -24.13
C PHE A 803 31.57 -15.53 -24.93
N ASN A 804 30.72 -15.47 -25.95
CA ASN A 804 30.54 -16.51 -26.95
C ASN A 804 30.21 -15.92 -28.32
N SER A 805 31.14 -16.10 -29.28
CA SER A 805 30.98 -15.70 -30.69
C SER A 805 29.83 -16.40 -31.45
N ALA A 806 29.07 -17.27 -30.80
CA ALA A 806 27.92 -18.00 -31.31
C ALA A 806 26.67 -17.84 -30.42
N SER A 807 26.69 -16.98 -29.39
CA SER A 807 25.47 -16.56 -28.72
C SER A 807 24.92 -15.28 -29.35
N CYS A 808 23.60 -15.08 -29.29
CA CYS A 808 22.97 -13.90 -29.91
C CYS A 808 23.39 -12.57 -29.27
N ASN A 809 23.60 -12.54 -27.94
CA ASN A 809 24.10 -11.38 -27.20
C ASN A 809 25.62 -11.19 -27.26
N LEU A 810 26.38 -12.16 -27.82
CA LEU A 810 27.84 -12.20 -27.96
C LEU A 810 28.68 -12.21 -26.66
N SER A 811 28.28 -11.44 -25.66
CA SER A 811 28.90 -11.33 -24.34
C SER A 811 27.90 -10.81 -23.31
N ASP A 812 28.02 -11.28 -22.08
CA ASP A 812 27.32 -10.74 -20.92
C ASP A 812 28.33 -10.32 -19.83
N THR A 813 27.94 -9.43 -18.94
CA THR A 813 28.83 -8.80 -17.95
C THR A 813 28.23 -8.81 -16.55
N MET A 814 28.85 -9.54 -15.64
CA MET A 814 28.46 -9.58 -14.22
C MET A 814 29.40 -8.72 -13.38
N HIS A 815 28.81 -7.93 -12.48
CA HIS A 815 29.50 -7.15 -11.46
C HIS A 815 29.10 -7.68 -10.08
N ARG A 816 30.07 -8.09 -9.24
CA ARG A 816 29.79 -8.46 -7.84
C ARG A 816 30.84 -7.85 -6.90
N GLN A 817 30.42 -7.38 -5.74
CA GLN A 817 31.35 -6.90 -4.71
C GLN A 817 32.00 -8.07 -3.99
N VAL A 818 33.33 -8.06 -3.93
CA VAL A 818 34.12 -9.10 -3.26
C VAL A 818 34.87 -8.50 -2.08
N VAL A 819 34.56 -9.02 -0.89
CA VAL A 819 35.18 -8.63 0.38
C VAL A 819 36.47 -9.41 0.60
N VAL A 820 37.55 -8.70 0.94
CA VAL A 820 38.87 -9.27 1.22
C VAL A 820 39.36 -8.78 2.58
N LEU A 821 39.56 -9.68 3.54
CA LEU A 821 39.90 -9.35 4.93
C LEU A 821 41.41 -9.44 5.19
N GLY A 822 41.99 -8.51 5.97
CA GLY A 822 43.45 -8.43 6.17
C GLY A 822 43.95 -8.11 7.58
N ASN A 823 43.06 -7.98 8.56
CA ASN A 823 43.31 -7.39 9.88
C ASN A 823 43.69 -5.90 9.81
N ALA A 824 42.96 -5.15 8.98
CA ALA A 824 43.19 -3.73 8.70
C ALA A 824 42.04 -2.82 9.20
N ALA A 825 42.22 -1.52 9.00
CA ALA A 825 41.16 -0.54 9.19
C ALA A 825 41.15 0.47 8.03
N TYR A 826 39.96 0.81 7.54
CA TYR A 826 39.73 1.76 6.46
C TYR A 826 38.37 2.47 6.62
N ALA A 827 38.11 3.47 5.80
CA ALA A 827 36.85 4.20 5.80
C ALA A 827 36.07 3.98 4.50
N LEU A 828 34.75 3.93 4.60
CA LEU A 828 33.83 4.09 3.47
C LEU A 828 33.64 5.58 3.16
N PRO A 829 33.08 5.93 2.00
CA PRO A 829 32.66 7.31 1.73
C PRO A 829 31.71 7.82 2.82
N ASP A 830 32.00 8.99 3.37
CA ASP A 830 31.09 9.66 4.29
C ASP A 830 29.78 9.97 3.58
N THR A 831 28.66 9.68 4.24
CA THR A 831 27.31 9.83 3.69
C THR A 831 26.55 10.94 4.42
N PHE A 832 25.33 11.20 3.96
CA PHE A 832 24.52 12.34 4.36
C PHE A 832 23.13 11.90 4.83
N ALA A 833 22.62 12.52 5.88
CA ALA A 833 21.23 12.38 6.31
C ALA A 833 20.73 13.67 6.97
N CYS A 834 19.43 13.92 6.91
CA CYS A 834 18.78 14.96 7.70
C CYS A 834 18.31 14.43 9.06
N THR A 835 18.17 15.32 10.03
CA THR A 835 17.76 14.97 11.40
C THR A 835 16.43 14.23 11.41
N GLY A 836 16.45 12.95 11.79
CA GLY A 836 15.26 12.09 11.82
C GLY A 836 14.93 11.38 10.50
N THR A 837 15.70 11.59 9.43
CA THR A 837 15.62 10.77 8.21
C THR A 837 16.53 9.55 8.30
N SER A 838 16.18 8.50 7.56
CA SER A 838 16.92 7.24 7.47
C SER A 838 17.79 7.21 6.21
N VAL A 839 19.02 6.72 6.33
CA VAL A 839 19.93 6.49 5.19
C VAL A 839 20.54 5.10 5.26
N GLN A 840 20.70 4.45 4.11
CA GLN A 840 21.42 3.19 3.99
C GLN A 840 22.93 3.42 4.20
N ILE A 841 23.56 2.66 5.11
CA ILE A 841 25.02 2.68 5.28
C ILE A 841 25.63 1.29 5.09
N GLY A 842 26.96 1.21 5.03
CA GLY A 842 27.69 -0.06 5.00
C GLY A 842 28.12 -0.55 3.62
N LEU A 843 28.05 -1.88 3.43
CA LEU A 843 28.43 -2.60 2.22
C LEU A 843 27.22 -3.33 1.64
N LEU A 844 27.17 -3.58 0.32
CA LEU A 844 26.13 -4.44 -0.26
C LEU A 844 26.07 -5.82 0.43
N PRO A 845 24.93 -6.53 0.36
CA PRO A 845 24.78 -7.87 0.91
C PRO A 845 25.96 -8.79 0.57
N VAL A 846 26.41 -9.54 1.56
CA VAL A 846 27.57 -10.43 1.45
C VAL A 846 27.06 -11.86 1.60
N ASP A 847 27.01 -12.59 0.48
CA ASP A 847 26.48 -13.95 0.36
C ASP A 847 27.37 -15.02 1.02
N ASN A 848 27.75 -14.81 2.29
CA ASN A 848 28.64 -15.70 3.00
C ASN A 848 28.30 -15.81 4.50
N PRO A 849 27.60 -16.86 4.94
CA PRO A 849 27.20 -17.03 6.34
C PRO A 849 28.37 -17.34 7.30
N SER A 850 29.61 -17.41 6.81
CA SER A 850 30.81 -17.47 7.65
C SER A 850 31.31 -16.08 8.06
N VAL A 851 30.83 -15.01 7.43
CA VAL A 851 31.16 -13.62 7.77
C VAL A 851 30.17 -13.11 8.81
N THR A 852 30.70 -12.43 9.82
CA THR A 852 29.95 -11.81 10.92
C THR A 852 30.22 -10.31 10.95
N PHE A 853 29.16 -9.55 11.24
CA PHE A 853 29.16 -8.09 11.26
C PHE A 853 28.80 -7.61 12.67
N ALA A 854 29.45 -6.55 13.15
CA ALA A 854 29.11 -5.91 14.42
C ALA A 854 29.36 -4.40 14.35
N TRP A 855 28.29 -3.63 14.28
CA TRP A 855 28.33 -2.17 14.26
C TRP A 855 28.38 -1.53 15.66
N SER A 856 29.13 -0.43 15.78
CA SER A 856 29.22 0.39 16.99
C SER A 856 29.43 1.88 16.68
N PRO A 857 28.77 2.83 17.37
CA PRO A 857 27.70 2.61 18.36
C PRO A 857 26.43 2.03 17.71
N SER A 858 25.57 1.41 18.51
CA SER A 858 24.30 0.83 18.05
C SER A 858 23.14 1.83 18.00
N GLN A 859 23.39 3.10 18.33
CA GLN A 859 22.33 4.12 18.43
C GLN A 859 21.83 4.49 17.04
N GLY A 860 20.54 4.27 16.78
CA GLY A 860 19.91 4.67 15.51
C GLY A 860 20.21 3.75 14.33
N LEU A 861 20.65 2.51 14.55
CA LEU A 861 20.81 1.49 13.50
C LEU A 861 19.66 0.47 13.55
N SER A 862 19.13 0.04 12.39
CA SER A 862 18.04 -0.96 12.33
C SER A 862 18.48 -2.35 12.82
N ASN A 863 19.64 -2.84 12.38
CA ASN A 863 20.26 -4.07 12.89
C ASN A 863 21.79 -3.94 12.96
N THR A 864 22.42 -4.15 14.12
CA THR A 864 23.88 -4.05 14.26
C THR A 864 24.67 -5.19 13.63
N SER A 865 24.01 -6.18 13.02
CA SER A 865 24.59 -7.50 12.68
C SER A 865 24.56 -7.83 11.18
N VAL A 866 24.24 -6.85 10.33
CA VAL A 866 24.20 -6.94 8.86
C VAL A 866 25.30 -6.08 8.20
N PRO A 867 25.72 -6.37 6.95
CA PRO A 867 26.67 -5.52 6.23
C PRO A 867 26.13 -4.12 5.95
N ASN A 868 24.82 -4.00 5.69
CA ASN A 868 24.11 -2.78 5.32
C ASN A 868 22.93 -2.44 6.27
N PRO A 869 23.17 -1.87 7.46
CA PRO A 869 22.08 -1.39 8.30
C PRO A 869 21.55 -0.04 7.82
N VAL A 870 20.27 0.21 8.06
CA VAL A 870 19.72 1.55 7.93
C VAL A 870 20.06 2.36 9.17
N ALA A 871 20.45 3.61 8.97
CA ALA A 871 20.84 4.53 10.02
C ALA A 871 19.93 5.76 10.06
N THR A 872 19.33 6.05 11.22
CA THR A 872 18.48 7.21 11.49
C THR A 872 19.14 8.12 12.54
N PRO A 873 20.25 8.81 12.21
CA PRO A 873 21.02 9.58 13.17
C PRO A 873 20.32 10.88 13.60
N ALA A 874 20.39 11.19 14.91
CA ALA A 874 19.89 12.44 15.49
C ALA A 874 20.92 13.60 15.45
N GLY A 875 21.97 13.47 14.63
CA GLY A 875 23.12 14.38 14.57
C GLY A 875 24.35 13.69 13.98
N THR A 876 25.35 14.46 13.55
CA THR A 876 26.55 13.93 12.87
C THR A 876 27.26 12.87 13.72
N ILE A 877 27.48 11.68 13.16
CA ILE A 877 27.97 10.50 13.89
C ILE A 877 28.88 9.64 13.02
N THR A 878 29.93 9.04 13.61
CA THR A 878 30.77 8.05 12.92
C THR A 878 30.49 6.67 13.47
N TYR A 879 30.04 5.77 12.61
CA TYR A 879 29.86 4.36 12.91
C TYR A 879 31.13 3.58 12.57
N THR A 880 31.33 2.48 13.29
CA THR A 880 32.42 1.52 13.10
C THR A 880 31.83 0.12 12.94
N LEU A 881 32.05 -0.51 11.79
CA LEU A 881 31.72 -1.89 11.51
C LEU A 881 32.95 -2.78 11.76
N LEU A 882 32.79 -3.77 12.64
CA LEU A 882 33.74 -4.88 12.77
C LEU A 882 33.26 -6.04 11.88
N MET A 883 34.11 -6.49 10.95
CA MET A 883 33.82 -7.63 10.05
C MET A 883 34.79 -8.77 10.31
N SER A 884 34.27 -9.99 10.55
CA SER A 884 35.10 -11.15 10.86
C SER A 884 34.59 -12.43 10.21
N ASN A 885 35.49 -13.18 9.56
CA ASN A 885 35.27 -14.57 9.15
C ASN A 885 35.85 -15.58 10.16
N GLY A 886 36.14 -15.15 11.39
CA GLY A 886 36.77 -15.96 12.44
C GLY A 886 38.28 -16.21 12.26
N ALA A 887 38.86 -15.93 11.10
CA ALA A 887 40.30 -16.06 10.83
C ALA A 887 41.01 -14.68 10.72
N CYS A 888 40.33 -13.68 10.15
CA CYS A 888 40.77 -12.28 10.11
C CYS A 888 39.64 -11.36 10.58
N THR A 889 39.96 -10.13 10.95
CA THR A 889 38.94 -9.15 11.38
C THR A 889 39.33 -7.73 11.00
N ASP A 890 38.52 -7.10 10.14
CA ASP A 890 38.73 -5.74 9.67
C ASP A 890 37.78 -4.76 10.39
N THR A 891 38.21 -3.49 10.47
CA THR A 891 37.49 -2.40 11.15
C THR A 891 37.20 -1.27 10.16
N ILE A 892 35.96 -1.17 9.71
CA ILE A 892 35.51 -0.19 8.73
C ILE A 892 34.85 0.98 9.44
N THR A 893 35.10 2.22 9.06
CA THR A 893 34.40 3.40 9.59
C THR A 893 33.61 4.14 8.51
N GLN A 894 32.46 4.72 8.87
CA GLN A 894 31.69 5.60 7.99
C GLN A 894 31.07 6.74 8.80
N THR A 895 31.25 7.99 8.40
CA THR A 895 30.57 9.13 9.03
C THR A 895 29.28 9.43 8.28
N ILE A 896 28.19 9.65 9.03
CA ILE A 896 26.99 10.30 8.51
C ILE A 896 27.02 11.76 8.95
N THR A 897 27.06 12.66 7.98
CA THR A 897 26.94 14.10 8.22
C THR A 897 25.46 14.46 8.32
N VAL A 898 25.08 15.05 9.44
CA VAL A 898 23.75 15.61 9.69
C VAL A 898 23.91 17.10 10.04
N PRO A 899 23.43 18.03 9.19
CA PRO A 899 23.47 19.46 9.47
C PRO A 899 22.57 19.84 10.65
N ASP A 900 23.07 20.71 11.51
CA ASP A 900 22.26 21.46 12.50
C ASP A 900 21.90 22.83 11.91
N THR A 901 21.46 22.86 10.65
CA THR A 901 21.02 24.09 9.98
C THR A 901 19.66 24.48 10.55
N GLN A 902 19.60 25.60 11.27
CA GLN A 902 18.35 26.17 11.74
C GLN A 902 18.20 27.59 11.21
N LEU A 903 16.96 27.96 10.85
CA LEU A 903 16.59 29.25 10.33
C LEU A 903 15.45 29.83 11.17
N ASP A 904 15.55 31.14 11.42
CA ASP A 904 14.56 31.96 12.10
C ASP A 904 14.31 33.17 11.18
N ALA A 905 13.10 33.29 10.64
CA ALA A 905 12.67 34.36 9.74
C ALA A 905 12.42 35.70 10.47
N GLY A 906 12.47 35.68 11.80
CA GLY A 906 12.07 36.77 12.68
C GLY A 906 10.55 36.75 12.97
N PRO A 907 10.11 37.45 14.04
CA PRO A 907 8.71 37.50 14.43
C PRO A 907 7.86 38.33 13.46
N ASP A 908 6.57 37.97 13.37
CA ASP A 908 5.57 38.63 12.53
C ASP A 908 5.56 40.16 12.64
N ILE A 909 5.40 40.82 11.48
CA ILE A 909 5.64 42.25 11.31
C ILE A 909 4.35 42.99 10.95
N LEU A 910 3.83 43.82 11.85
CA LEU A 910 2.65 44.67 11.59
C LEU A 910 3.05 46.02 10.95
N ARG A 911 2.34 46.46 9.91
CA ARG A 911 2.56 47.72 9.16
C ARG A 911 1.26 48.41 8.75
N CYS A 912 1.33 49.71 8.48
CA CYS A 912 0.18 50.57 8.15
C CYS A 912 0.17 50.99 6.68
N GLY A 913 -1.00 50.96 6.03
CA GLY A 913 -1.27 51.67 4.77
C GLY A 913 -0.89 50.95 3.47
N PRO A 914 -1.30 51.51 2.30
CA PRO A 914 -1.19 50.84 0.99
C PRO A 914 0.22 50.88 0.38
N ASP A 915 1.08 51.78 0.86
CA ASP A 915 2.50 51.90 0.48
C ASP A 915 3.41 51.33 1.59
N ALA A 916 2.92 50.32 2.31
CA ALA A 916 3.64 49.72 3.42
C ALA A 916 4.90 48.98 2.94
N SER A 917 5.97 49.06 3.72
CA SER A 917 7.18 48.26 3.52
C SER A 917 7.71 47.67 4.83
N ALA A 918 8.34 46.52 4.70
CA ALA A 918 8.98 45.81 5.80
C ALA A 918 10.41 45.45 5.42
N THR A 919 11.33 45.58 6.38
CA THR A 919 12.63 44.91 6.33
C THR A 919 12.45 43.57 7.02
N LEU A 920 12.62 42.48 6.27
CA LEU A 920 12.71 41.13 6.83
C LEU A 920 14.19 40.88 7.20
N THR A 921 14.46 40.04 8.18
CA THR A 921 15.83 39.76 8.64
C THR A 921 15.86 38.37 9.25
N ALA A 922 16.55 37.45 8.58
CA ALA A 922 16.69 36.08 9.05
C ALA A 922 17.94 35.92 9.94
N ASN A 923 17.84 35.01 10.90
CA ASN A 923 18.97 34.48 11.66
C ASN A 923 19.25 33.05 11.19
N GLY A 924 20.50 32.75 10.87
CA GLY A 924 20.98 31.40 10.56
C GLY A 924 21.80 30.85 11.72
N PHE A 925 21.58 29.59 12.06
CA PHE A 925 22.35 28.86 13.08
C PHE A 925 22.98 27.60 12.47
N GLY A 926 24.01 27.09 13.16
CA GLY A 926 24.78 25.93 12.71
C GLY A 926 25.58 26.21 11.45
N THR A 927 25.19 25.57 10.35
CA THR A 927 25.99 25.43 9.11
C THR A 927 25.69 26.44 8.00
N THR A 928 24.59 27.21 8.07
CA THR A 928 24.26 28.17 6.98
C THR A 928 24.86 29.56 7.19
N ASP A 929 25.44 30.11 6.11
CA ASP A 929 25.79 31.53 5.95
C ASP A 929 24.95 32.23 4.88
N GLN A 930 23.93 31.56 4.34
CA GLN A 930 23.14 32.02 3.19
C GLN A 930 21.63 31.85 3.36
N PHE A 931 20.91 32.76 2.70
CA PHE A 931 19.49 33.03 2.85
C PHE A 931 18.92 33.32 1.46
N GLN A 932 17.88 32.61 1.05
CA GLN A 932 17.05 32.99 -0.11
C GLN A 932 15.67 33.40 0.40
N TRP A 933 15.36 34.69 0.33
CA TRP A 933 14.02 35.22 0.63
C TRP A 933 13.09 35.05 -0.58
N SER A 934 11.84 34.68 -0.34
CA SER A 934 10.81 34.37 -1.36
C SER A 934 9.42 34.87 -0.93
N SER A 935 8.55 35.13 -1.91
CA SER A 935 7.13 35.44 -1.68
C SER A 935 6.24 34.19 -1.59
N ASN A 936 6.81 33.00 -1.76
CA ASN A 936 6.09 31.72 -1.82
C ASN A 936 6.96 30.57 -1.28
N ASN A 937 6.33 29.54 -0.70
CA ASN A 937 7.02 28.35 -0.17
C ASN A 937 7.68 27.48 -1.26
N SER A 938 7.30 27.65 -2.53
CA SER A 938 7.95 27.00 -3.67
C SER A 938 9.26 27.68 -4.12
N PHE A 939 9.65 28.80 -3.51
CA PHE A 939 10.89 29.53 -3.80
C PHE A 939 11.11 29.88 -5.29
N THR A 940 10.01 30.15 -6.00
CA THR A 940 9.98 30.49 -7.44
C THR A 940 10.52 31.88 -7.76
N ASP A 941 10.68 32.73 -6.73
CA ASP A 941 11.35 34.02 -6.80
C ASP A 941 12.51 34.12 -5.80
N THR A 942 13.26 35.21 -5.89
CA THR A 942 14.34 35.55 -4.95
C THR A 942 14.32 37.05 -4.72
N LEU A 943 14.05 37.45 -3.48
CA LEU A 943 13.79 38.84 -3.10
C LEU A 943 15.07 39.59 -2.67
N ASN A 944 16.05 38.89 -2.08
CA ASN A 944 17.35 39.45 -1.72
C ASN A 944 18.38 39.25 -2.86
N ALA A 945 19.08 40.33 -3.23
CA ALA A 945 19.98 40.33 -4.40
C ALA A 945 21.33 39.60 -4.17
N VAL A 946 21.65 39.24 -2.92
CA VAL A 946 22.88 38.53 -2.53
C VAL A 946 22.49 37.53 -1.45
N LEU A 947 22.77 36.24 -1.68
CA LEU A 947 22.32 35.18 -0.76
C LEU A 947 23.00 35.25 0.62
N ALA A 948 24.19 35.85 0.72
CA ALA A 948 24.87 36.11 2.01
C ALA A 948 24.30 37.33 2.78
N ASP A 949 23.29 38.03 2.26
CA ASP A 949 22.54 39.06 2.97
C ASP A 949 21.25 38.43 3.53
N SER A 950 21.15 38.32 4.85
CA SER A 950 19.96 37.78 5.52
C SER A 950 18.79 38.77 5.56
N THR A 951 18.96 39.99 5.05
CA THR A 951 17.96 41.05 5.05
C THR A 951 17.35 41.28 3.66
N VAL A 952 16.08 41.70 3.65
CA VAL A 952 15.42 42.16 2.41
C VAL A 952 14.38 43.23 2.72
N VAL A 953 14.15 44.15 1.79
CA VAL A 953 13.10 45.17 1.91
C VAL A 953 11.99 44.89 0.91
N VAL A 954 10.81 44.50 1.42
CA VAL A 954 9.62 44.17 0.63
C VAL A 954 8.63 45.33 0.62
N GLN A 955 7.95 45.52 -0.52
CA GLN A 955 6.81 46.43 -0.67
C GLN A 955 5.51 45.61 -0.59
N LEU A 956 4.48 46.14 0.06
CA LEU A 956 3.35 45.34 0.54
C LEU A 956 2.02 45.93 0.07
N THR A 957 1.29 45.17 -0.76
CA THR A 957 -0.08 45.54 -1.20
C THR A 957 -1.18 45.01 -0.28
N GLY A 958 -0.82 44.21 0.73
CA GLY A 958 -1.72 43.58 1.68
C GLY A 958 -0.96 42.61 2.59
N THR A 959 -1.65 41.99 3.56
CA THR A 959 -1.07 40.96 4.43
C THR A 959 -0.50 39.81 3.60
N THR A 960 0.79 39.53 3.77
CA THR A 960 1.56 38.57 2.94
C THR A 960 2.48 37.73 3.84
N LEU A 961 2.61 36.45 3.55
CA LEU A 961 3.56 35.54 4.20
C LEU A 961 4.81 35.43 3.33
N PHE A 962 5.98 35.66 3.91
CA PHE A 962 7.27 35.56 3.23
C PHE A 962 8.08 34.41 3.81
N TYR A 963 8.91 33.79 2.97
CA TYR A 963 9.67 32.58 3.30
C TYR A 963 11.16 32.81 3.12
N VAL A 964 11.99 32.19 3.96
CA VAL A 964 13.44 32.19 3.82
C VAL A 964 13.97 30.76 3.93
N ARG A 965 14.86 30.35 3.02
CA ARG A 965 15.58 29.06 3.09
C ARG A 965 17.09 29.23 3.05
N ALA A 966 17.82 28.22 3.48
CA ALA A 966 19.26 28.09 3.23
C ALA A 966 19.47 27.44 1.84
N PRO A 967 19.94 28.17 0.82
CA PRO A 967 19.97 27.68 -0.57
C PRO A 967 21.03 26.59 -0.84
N ASN A 968 21.98 26.41 0.08
CA ASN A 968 23.00 25.35 0.01
C ASN A 968 22.81 24.31 1.13
N ASP A 969 21.68 24.32 1.84
CA ASP A 969 21.39 23.32 2.86
C ASP A 969 20.69 22.12 2.21
N PRO A 970 21.32 20.93 2.14
CA PRO A 970 20.69 19.73 1.58
C PRO A 970 19.44 19.26 2.35
N CYS A 971 19.21 19.71 3.58
CA CYS A 971 17.95 19.48 4.31
C CYS A 971 16.84 20.50 4.00
N GLY A 972 17.11 21.47 3.13
CA GLY A 972 16.14 22.46 2.68
C GLY A 972 15.59 23.34 3.80
N ALA A 973 16.33 23.53 4.91
CA ALA A 973 15.85 24.26 6.07
C ALA A 973 15.28 25.63 5.68
N TYR A 974 14.04 25.88 6.10
CA TYR A 974 13.31 27.11 5.82
C TYR A 974 12.43 27.53 7.00
N ASP A 975 12.11 28.82 7.04
CA ASP A 975 11.14 29.41 7.96
C ASP A 975 10.34 30.52 7.25
N SER A 976 9.34 31.10 7.92
CA SER A 976 8.44 32.10 7.36
C SER A 976 8.01 33.17 8.35
N VAL A 977 7.84 34.40 7.86
CA VAL A 977 7.39 35.55 8.65
C VAL A 977 6.16 36.20 7.99
N GLN A 978 5.08 36.37 8.74
CA GLN A 978 3.89 37.05 8.25
C GLN A 978 4.07 38.57 8.40
N VAL A 979 3.88 39.29 7.30
CA VAL A 979 3.83 40.75 7.30
C VAL A 979 2.37 41.17 7.15
N VAL A 980 1.77 41.63 8.26
CA VAL A 980 0.37 42.04 8.32
C VAL A 980 0.27 43.52 7.93
N VAL A 981 -0.58 43.83 6.95
CA VAL A 981 -0.80 45.21 6.49
C VAL A 981 -2.20 45.67 6.87
N GLN A 982 -2.26 46.66 7.75
CA GLN A 982 -3.50 47.24 8.21
C GLN A 982 -3.98 48.33 7.24
N LEU A 983 -4.95 47.95 6.39
CA LEU A 983 -5.54 48.80 5.35
C LEU A 983 -6.91 49.40 5.71
N ALA A 984 -7.67 48.74 6.60
CA ALA A 984 -9.00 49.17 7.00
C ALA A 984 -8.95 50.09 8.22
N ALA A 985 -9.78 51.14 8.21
CA ALA A 985 -10.05 51.95 9.40
C ALA A 985 -11.10 51.28 10.29
N PRO A 986 -10.97 51.34 11.63
CA PRO A 986 -11.99 50.81 12.54
C PRO A 986 -13.29 51.63 12.46
N LEU A 987 -14.43 50.95 12.57
CA LEU A 987 -15.76 51.52 12.34
C LEU A 987 -16.34 52.12 13.62
N LEU A 988 -16.54 53.44 13.64
CA LEU A 988 -17.34 54.11 14.67
C LEU A 988 -18.84 53.95 14.40
N THR A 989 -19.57 53.48 15.41
CA THR A 989 -21.02 53.24 15.38
C THR A 989 -21.63 53.48 16.77
N GLY A 990 -22.95 53.54 16.89
CA GLY A 990 -23.64 53.81 18.16
C GLY A 990 -25.00 54.47 18.03
N ASP A 991 -25.54 54.88 19.18
CA ASP A 991 -26.85 55.53 19.30
C ASP A 991 -26.81 56.95 18.66
N SER A 992 -27.22 57.06 17.39
CA SER A 992 -27.22 58.34 16.64
C SER A 992 -28.46 59.21 16.87
N LEU A 993 -29.51 58.64 17.47
CA LEU A 993 -30.77 59.30 17.83
C LEU A 993 -31.11 58.93 19.28
N ILE A 994 -31.31 59.93 20.14
CA ILE A 994 -31.73 59.74 21.55
C ILE A 994 -32.80 60.75 21.95
N CYS A 995 -33.52 60.49 23.04
CA CYS A 995 -34.38 61.49 23.68
C CYS A 995 -33.55 62.43 24.56
N ALA A 996 -34.11 63.58 24.95
CA ALA A 996 -33.51 64.39 26.00
C ALA A 996 -33.42 63.57 27.32
N GLU A 997 -32.33 63.79 28.07
CA GLU A 997 -31.99 63.08 29.33
C GLU A 997 -31.59 61.60 29.17
N ASP A 998 -31.55 61.05 27.95
CA ASP A 998 -30.98 59.71 27.66
C ASP A 998 -29.44 59.74 27.52
N VAL A 999 -28.83 58.55 27.61
CA VAL A 999 -27.39 58.32 27.39
C VAL A 999 -27.19 57.60 26.06
N ALA A 1000 -26.48 58.21 25.11
CA ALA A 1000 -26.05 57.54 23.88
C ALA A 1000 -24.78 56.70 24.12
N ARG A 1001 -24.75 55.48 23.56
CA ARG A 1001 -23.59 54.58 23.58
C ARG A 1001 -22.90 54.59 22.23
N LEU A 1002 -21.64 55.03 22.22
CA LEU A 1002 -20.77 55.03 21.05
C LEU A 1002 -19.73 53.92 21.19
N HIS A 1003 -19.42 53.22 20.11
CA HIS A 1003 -18.48 52.11 20.10
C HIS A 1003 -17.69 52.03 18.79
N VAL A 1004 -16.43 51.63 18.92
CA VAL A 1004 -15.50 51.42 17.80
C VAL A 1004 -15.32 49.92 17.57
N ILE A 1005 -15.76 49.43 16.42
CA ILE A 1005 -15.65 48.02 16.01
C ILE A 1005 -14.42 47.85 15.11
N GLY A 1006 -13.66 46.77 15.32
CA GLY A 1006 -12.53 46.41 14.45
C GLY A 1006 -11.22 47.17 14.73
N ALA A 1007 -11.07 47.74 15.94
CA ALA A 1007 -9.78 48.22 16.43
C ALA A 1007 -9.06 47.10 17.20
N ASP A 1008 -7.74 46.98 17.05
CA ASP A 1008 -6.97 45.85 17.59
C ASP A 1008 -6.86 45.86 19.12
N PRO A 1009 -6.67 44.69 19.76
CA PRO A 1009 -6.29 44.61 21.17
C PRO A 1009 -5.05 45.47 21.47
N GLY A 1010 -5.17 46.38 22.43
CA GLY A 1010 -4.10 47.32 22.79
C GLY A 1010 -4.10 48.65 22.03
N SER A 1011 -5.05 48.87 21.10
CA SER A 1011 -5.29 50.21 20.52
C SER A 1011 -5.63 51.23 21.61
N SER A 1012 -5.23 52.49 21.40
CA SER A 1012 -5.62 53.61 22.25
C SER A 1012 -6.67 54.50 21.57
N PHE A 1013 -7.56 55.09 22.36
CA PHE A 1013 -8.75 55.82 21.88
C PHE A 1013 -8.85 57.18 22.55
N THR A 1014 -8.94 58.26 21.79
CA THR A 1014 -9.11 59.62 22.31
C THR A 1014 -10.40 60.22 21.78
N TRP A 1015 -11.43 60.28 22.62
CA TRP A 1015 -12.74 60.81 22.28
C TRP A 1015 -12.79 62.33 22.45
N SER A 1016 -13.50 63.02 21.55
CA SER A 1016 -13.61 64.48 21.51
C SER A 1016 -15.02 64.92 21.08
N PRO A 1017 -15.65 65.91 21.74
CA PRO A 1017 -15.07 66.77 22.79
C PRO A 1017 -15.00 66.06 24.16
N ASN A 1018 -13.83 66.05 24.79
CA ASN A 1018 -13.60 65.37 26.07
C ASN A 1018 -14.45 65.92 27.24
N ALA A 1019 -14.98 67.14 27.13
CA ALA A 1019 -15.88 67.72 28.13
C ALA A 1019 -17.28 67.07 28.15
N ASP A 1020 -17.66 66.43 27.05
CA ASP A 1020 -19.02 65.91 26.79
C ASP A 1020 -19.05 64.37 26.77
N ILE A 1021 -18.00 63.72 27.31
CA ILE A 1021 -17.90 62.25 27.47
C ILE A 1021 -18.14 61.89 28.94
N ASP A 1022 -19.25 61.20 29.24
CA ASP A 1022 -19.59 60.84 30.63
C ASP A 1022 -18.69 59.73 31.16
N THR A 1023 -18.47 58.69 30.34
CA THR A 1023 -17.61 57.54 30.65
C THR A 1023 -16.97 56.97 29.39
N GLY A 1024 -15.89 56.20 29.55
CA GLY A 1024 -15.28 55.41 28.46
C GLY A 1024 -14.17 56.08 27.66
N GLN A 1025 -13.82 57.33 27.98
CA GLN A 1025 -12.60 57.98 27.47
C GLN A 1025 -11.37 57.09 27.68
N GLY A 1026 -10.49 57.01 26.68
CA GLY A 1026 -9.35 56.09 26.65
C GLY A 1026 -9.68 54.69 26.10
N THR A 1027 -10.96 54.35 25.86
CA THR A 1027 -11.40 52.99 25.50
C THR A 1027 -12.23 52.93 24.22
N ALA A 1028 -12.45 51.72 23.68
CA ALA A 1028 -13.24 51.50 22.45
C ALA A 1028 -14.74 51.85 22.57
N ASN A 1029 -15.26 52.05 23.79
CA ASN A 1029 -16.66 52.38 24.02
C ASN A 1029 -16.76 53.68 24.84
N ALA A 1030 -17.62 54.60 24.45
CA ALA A 1030 -17.89 55.84 25.18
C ALA A 1030 -19.40 56.03 25.42
N THR A 1031 -19.76 56.67 26.52
CA THR A 1031 -21.13 57.11 26.79
C THR A 1031 -21.20 58.62 26.80
N VAL A 1032 -22.22 59.18 26.16
CA VAL A 1032 -22.40 60.63 26.01
C VAL A 1032 -23.85 61.04 26.25
N SER A 1033 -24.06 62.09 27.05
CA SER A 1033 -25.37 62.69 27.35
C SER A 1033 -25.46 64.14 26.87
N PRO A 1034 -25.37 64.40 25.54
CA PRO A 1034 -25.37 65.75 25.01
C PRO A 1034 -26.74 66.44 25.24
N PRO A 1035 -26.79 67.72 25.66
CA PRO A 1035 -28.04 68.43 25.93
C PRO A 1035 -28.75 68.95 24.66
N ALA A 1036 -28.14 68.79 23.49
CA ALA A 1036 -28.64 69.13 22.16
C ALA A 1036 -27.88 68.30 21.11
N GLN A 1037 -28.24 68.39 19.83
CA GLN A 1037 -27.51 67.70 18.75
C GLN A 1037 -26.00 68.04 18.78
N GLN A 1038 -25.16 67.02 18.92
CA GLN A 1038 -23.70 67.16 19.06
C GLN A 1038 -22.97 66.11 18.20
N THR A 1039 -21.87 66.52 17.57
CA THR A 1039 -20.96 65.61 16.87
C THR A 1039 -19.82 65.20 17.80
N PHE A 1040 -19.61 63.90 17.92
CA PHE A 1040 -18.50 63.28 18.62
C PHE A 1040 -17.52 62.71 17.62
N SER A 1041 -16.25 62.64 18.02
CA SER A 1041 -15.15 62.11 17.24
C SER A 1041 -14.25 61.26 18.12
N VAL A 1042 -13.54 60.31 17.50
CA VAL A 1042 -12.55 59.47 18.17
C VAL A 1042 -11.32 59.33 17.30
N ASP A 1043 -10.16 59.68 17.85
CA ASP A 1043 -8.86 59.34 17.30
C ASP A 1043 -8.44 57.98 17.86
N VAL A 1044 -8.23 57.01 16.97
CA VAL A 1044 -7.80 55.64 17.29
C VAL A 1044 -6.35 55.47 16.83
N VAL A 1045 -5.49 54.96 17.71
CA VAL A 1045 -4.10 54.61 17.39
C VAL A 1045 -3.88 53.12 17.68
N SER A 1046 -3.59 52.30 16.66
CA SER A 1046 -3.31 50.87 16.85
C SER A 1046 -1.94 50.63 17.51
N PRO A 1047 -1.64 49.42 18.00
CA PRO A 1047 -0.33 49.08 18.54
C PRO A 1047 0.85 49.31 17.56
N ALA A 1048 0.60 49.30 16.25
CA ALA A 1048 1.59 49.61 15.21
C ALA A 1048 1.75 51.12 14.93
N GLY A 1049 1.00 51.99 15.63
CA GLY A 1049 1.04 53.43 15.44
C GLY A 1049 0.18 53.95 14.27
N CYS A 1050 -0.65 53.11 13.66
CA CYS A 1050 -1.59 53.54 12.62
C CYS A 1050 -2.68 54.43 13.24
N THR A 1051 -2.97 55.59 12.66
CA THR A 1051 -3.92 56.58 13.21
C THR A 1051 -5.16 56.76 12.33
N TRP A 1052 -6.36 56.69 12.89
CA TRP A 1052 -7.62 57.02 12.20
C TRP A 1052 -8.53 57.90 13.05
N THR A 1053 -9.25 58.82 12.42
CA THR A 1053 -10.28 59.64 13.07
C THR A 1053 -11.66 59.26 12.56
N GLY A 1054 -12.55 58.82 13.45
CA GLY A 1054 -13.97 58.62 13.16
C GLY A 1054 -14.83 59.76 13.73
N SER A 1055 -16.01 60.01 13.16
CA SER A 1055 -16.99 60.97 13.72
C SER A 1055 -18.44 60.53 13.55
N ILE A 1056 -19.26 60.70 14.59
CA ILE A 1056 -20.69 60.38 14.63
C ILE A 1056 -21.48 61.54 15.23
N THR A 1057 -22.65 61.86 14.67
CA THR A 1057 -23.52 62.92 15.19
C THR A 1057 -24.68 62.30 15.94
N VAL A 1058 -24.76 62.58 17.25
CA VAL A 1058 -25.87 62.21 18.13
C VAL A 1058 -26.90 63.33 18.07
N THR A 1059 -28.12 63.01 17.62
CA THR A 1059 -29.22 63.98 17.55
C THR A 1059 -30.20 63.72 18.70
N VAL A 1060 -30.58 64.79 19.39
CA VAL A 1060 -31.35 64.72 20.64
C VAL A 1060 -32.76 65.27 20.38
N SER A 1061 -33.79 64.45 20.63
CA SER A 1061 -35.19 64.87 20.58
C SER A 1061 -35.53 65.79 21.76
N PRO A 1062 -36.36 66.85 21.56
CA PRO A 1062 -36.79 67.75 22.63
C PRO A 1062 -37.86 67.16 23.57
N LEU A 1063 -38.17 65.86 23.50
CA LEU A 1063 -39.07 65.19 24.45
C LEU A 1063 -38.35 64.88 25.77
N PHE A 1064 -38.59 65.72 26.79
CA PHE A 1064 -38.06 65.52 28.16
C PHE A 1064 -38.99 64.64 29.00
N GLY A 1065 -38.41 63.67 29.73
CA GLY A 1065 -39.14 62.73 30.59
C GLY A 1065 -40.07 63.41 31.60
N ASN A 1066 -39.62 64.54 32.16
CA ASN A 1066 -40.33 65.33 33.17
C ASN A 1066 -41.41 66.29 32.63
N THR A 1067 -41.61 66.38 31.30
CA THR A 1067 -42.64 67.24 30.68
C THR A 1067 -43.89 66.48 30.23
N MET A 1068 -43.89 65.16 30.35
CA MET A 1068 -45.03 64.31 30.02
C MET A 1068 -45.81 63.91 31.28
N GLY A 1069 -47.08 63.57 31.09
CA GLY A 1069 -47.90 62.99 32.16
C GLY A 1069 -49.28 62.60 31.67
N ALA A 1070 -49.75 61.43 32.07
CA ALA A 1070 -51.14 60.98 31.95
C ALA A 1070 -51.91 61.32 33.23
N SER A 1071 -53.09 61.91 33.08
CA SER A 1071 -53.91 62.38 34.20
C SER A 1071 -55.40 62.20 33.92
N VAL A 1072 -56.20 62.28 34.99
CA VAL A 1072 -57.66 62.21 34.94
C VAL A 1072 -58.26 63.24 35.89
N ASP A 1073 -59.40 63.82 35.53
CA ASP A 1073 -60.10 64.81 36.38
C ASP A 1073 -60.61 64.22 37.70
N GLN A 1074 -61.05 62.95 37.68
CA GLN A 1074 -61.63 62.24 38.83
C GLN A 1074 -61.08 60.80 38.93
N PRO A 1075 -60.11 60.52 39.82
CA PRO A 1075 -59.48 59.19 39.94
C PRO A 1075 -60.31 58.18 40.74
N ILE A 1076 -61.34 58.61 41.48
CA ILE A 1076 -62.29 57.75 42.18
C ILE A 1076 -63.71 58.26 41.89
N VAL A 1077 -64.56 57.38 41.37
CA VAL A 1077 -65.94 57.70 40.91
C VAL A 1077 -66.95 56.62 41.33
N LEU A 1078 -68.23 56.86 41.06
CA LEU A 1078 -69.27 55.82 41.10
C LEU A 1078 -69.42 55.18 39.72
N SER A 1079 -69.83 53.91 39.65
CA SER A 1079 -70.05 53.21 38.38
C SER A 1079 -71.08 53.94 37.50
N GLY A 1080 -70.76 54.10 36.22
CA GLY A 1080 -71.57 54.85 35.23
C GLY A 1080 -71.17 56.32 35.05
N THR A 1081 -69.99 56.73 35.53
CA THR A 1081 -69.49 58.12 35.43
C THR A 1081 -68.60 58.29 34.20
N THR A 1082 -68.71 59.42 33.50
CA THR A 1082 -67.74 59.83 32.46
C THR A 1082 -66.62 60.65 33.11
N VAL A 1083 -65.37 60.37 32.76
CA VAL A 1083 -64.18 61.11 33.19
C VAL A 1083 -63.43 61.70 31.99
N GLN A 1084 -62.63 62.73 32.23
CA GLN A 1084 -61.77 63.37 31.25
C GLN A 1084 -60.32 62.92 31.48
N LEU A 1085 -59.72 62.25 30.49
CA LEU A 1085 -58.29 61.95 30.45
C LEU A 1085 -57.53 63.12 29.81
N SER A 1086 -56.28 63.32 30.24
CA SER A 1086 -55.39 64.37 29.73
C SER A 1086 -53.94 63.89 29.68
N ALA A 1087 -53.30 64.05 28.53
CA ALA A 1087 -51.87 63.84 28.30
C ALA A 1087 -51.13 65.18 28.11
N MET A 1088 -49.86 65.23 28.53
CA MET A 1088 -48.92 66.30 28.22
C MET A 1088 -47.67 65.76 27.49
N PRO A 1089 -46.97 66.56 26.65
CA PRO A 1089 -47.39 67.88 26.15
C PRO A 1089 -48.67 67.79 25.31
N ASP A 1090 -49.27 68.94 24.96
CA ASP A 1090 -50.55 69.00 24.22
C ASP A 1090 -50.42 69.18 22.70
N SER A 1091 -49.19 69.44 22.22
CA SER A 1091 -48.90 69.82 20.85
C SER A 1091 -47.46 69.43 20.45
N GLY A 1092 -47.21 69.30 19.15
CA GLY A 1092 -45.90 68.91 18.59
C GLY A 1092 -45.61 67.40 18.55
N VAL A 1093 -46.52 66.56 19.05
CA VAL A 1093 -46.40 65.10 19.15
C VAL A 1093 -47.70 64.41 18.69
N THR A 1094 -47.64 63.10 18.44
CA THR A 1094 -48.81 62.25 18.23
C THR A 1094 -49.08 61.35 19.44
N TYR A 1095 -50.34 60.96 19.64
CA TYR A 1095 -50.81 60.18 20.79
C TYR A 1095 -51.44 58.85 20.34
N ALA A 1096 -51.36 57.84 21.21
CA ALA A 1096 -52.17 56.63 21.11
C ALA A 1096 -52.58 56.13 22.50
N TRP A 1097 -53.85 56.32 22.87
CA TRP A 1097 -54.44 55.79 24.10
C TRP A 1097 -54.92 54.35 23.96
N THR A 1098 -54.72 53.56 25.01
CA THR A 1098 -55.17 52.16 25.14
C THR A 1098 -55.89 51.96 26.48
N PRO A 1099 -57.06 51.30 26.55
CA PRO A 1099 -57.80 50.67 25.44
C PRO A 1099 -58.46 51.71 24.50
N PRO A 1100 -58.25 51.61 23.17
CA PRO A 1100 -58.70 52.64 22.22
C PRO A 1100 -60.23 52.67 22.03
N ASN A 1101 -60.93 51.66 22.52
CA ASN A 1101 -62.38 51.48 22.46
C ASN A 1101 -63.11 51.89 23.75
N GLU A 1102 -62.39 52.29 24.81
CA GLU A 1102 -62.95 52.81 26.07
C GLU A 1102 -62.81 54.34 26.20
N VAL A 1103 -62.11 54.96 25.25
CA VAL A 1103 -61.90 56.41 25.11
C VAL A 1103 -62.64 56.97 23.88
N SER A 1104 -62.97 58.26 23.88
CA SER A 1104 -63.74 58.89 22.78
C SER A 1104 -62.97 59.07 21.47
N ASP A 1105 -61.66 59.28 21.54
CA ASP A 1105 -60.72 59.26 20.41
C ASP A 1105 -59.31 58.92 20.94
N PRO A 1106 -58.68 57.81 20.52
CA PRO A 1106 -57.37 57.43 21.06
C PRO A 1106 -56.20 58.28 20.53
N SER A 1107 -56.41 59.10 19.50
CA SER A 1107 -55.34 59.82 18.79
C SER A 1107 -55.06 61.23 19.31
N ILE A 1108 -55.82 61.71 20.29
CA ILE A 1108 -55.73 63.08 20.84
C ILE A 1108 -55.21 63.12 22.27
N ALA A 1109 -54.67 64.27 22.68
CA ALA A 1109 -54.17 64.48 24.05
C ALA A 1109 -55.26 64.37 25.14
N ASN A 1110 -56.52 64.72 24.84
CA ASN A 1110 -57.56 64.92 25.85
C ASN A 1110 -58.90 64.20 25.54
N PRO A 1111 -58.96 62.86 25.53
CA PRO A 1111 -60.22 62.14 25.33
C PRO A 1111 -60.99 61.91 26.64
N THR A 1112 -62.31 61.74 26.53
CA THR A 1112 -63.17 61.30 27.65
C THR A 1112 -63.29 59.77 27.65
N ALA A 1113 -63.44 59.17 28.83
CA ALA A 1113 -63.67 57.73 29.02
C ALA A 1113 -64.93 57.48 29.88
N TYR A 1114 -65.62 56.35 29.65
CA TYR A 1114 -66.86 56.00 30.36
C TYR A 1114 -66.65 54.82 31.32
N ILE A 1115 -66.76 55.07 32.63
CA ILE A 1115 -66.25 54.19 33.67
C ILE A 1115 -67.38 53.38 34.31
N THR A 1116 -67.45 52.09 33.96
CA THR A 1116 -68.39 51.12 34.54
C THR A 1116 -67.76 50.25 35.63
N GLY A 1117 -66.44 50.08 35.62
CA GLY A 1117 -65.62 49.43 36.64
C GLY A 1117 -64.24 50.09 36.71
N THR A 1118 -63.35 49.58 37.56
CA THR A 1118 -61.99 50.12 37.69
C THR A 1118 -61.16 49.81 36.43
N SER A 1119 -60.82 50.82 35.64
CA SER A 1119 -60.04 50.73 34.39
C SER A 1119 -58.72 51.52 34.49
N THR A 1120 -57.72 51.13 33.68
CA THR A 1120 -56.44 51.84 33.54
C THR A 1120 -56.20 52.16 32.07
N PHE A 1121 -55.79 53.39 31.79
CA PHE A 1121 -55.56 53.92 30.46
C PHE A 1121 -54.08 54.26 30.29
N ILE A 1122 -53.47 53.82 29.19
CA ILE A 1122 -52.06 54.05 28.85
C ILE A 1122 -52.02 54.95 27.62
N VAL A 1123 -51.25 56.04 27.65
CA VAL A 1123 -50.93 56.86 26.48
C VAL A 1123 -49.51 56.56 25.99
N THR A 1124 -49.36 56.37 24.69
CA THR A 1124 -48.08 56.40 23.99
C THR A 1124 -47.95 57.76 23.30
N ILE A 1125 -46.80 58.42 23.41
CA ILE A 1125 -46.50 59.76 22.87
C ILE A 1125 -45.21 59.69 22.04
N THR A 1126 -45.20 60.32 20.85
CA THR A 1126 -44.00 60.39 20.00
C THR A 1126 -43.91 61.65 19.14
N ASP A 1127 -42.69 62.16 18.92
CA ASP A 1127 -42.36 63.22 17.95
C ASP A 1127 -41.82 62.66 16.62
N GLY A 1128 -41.67 61.33 16.50
CA GLY A 1128 -41.05 60.64 15.36
C GLY A 1128 -39.55 60.37 15.49
N ILE A 1129 -38.89 60.86 16.54
CA ILE A 1129 -37.48 60.55 16.91
C ILE A 1129 -37.45 59.80 18.25
N CYS A 1130 -38.28 60.23 19.20
CA CYS A 1130 -38.43 59.67 20.53
C CYS A 1130 -39.85 59.11 20.73
N THR A 1131 -39.99 58.02 21.50
CA THR A 1131 -41.28 57.47 21.93
C THR A 1131 -41.26 57.19 23.43
N ARG A 1132 -42.34 57.57 24.12
CA ARG A 1132 -42.48 57.49 25.58
C ARG A 1132 -43.94 57.21 25.96
N ASN A 1133 -44.14 56.54 27.10
CA ASN A 1133 -45.47 56.11 27.56
C ASN A 1133 -45.71 56.55 29.00
N ASP A 1134 -46.97 56.82 29.34
CA ASP A 1134 -47.45 57.00 30.72
C ASP A 1134 -48.88 56.47 30.88
N SER A 1135 -49.41 56.38 32.12
CA SER A 1135 -50.70 55.74 32.40
C SER A 1135 -51.43 56.28 33.63
N VAL A 1136 -52.76 56.17 33.61
CA VAL A 1136 -53.64 56.63 34.71
C VAL A 1136 -54.76 55.62 34.98
N THR A 1137 -55.07 55.39 36.27
CA THR A 1137 -56.09 54.45 36.74
C THR A 1137 -57.27 55.18 37.37
N VAL A 1138 -58.49 54.71 37.12
CA VAL A 1138 -59.74 55.23 37.68
C VAL A 1138 -60.46 54.13 38.46
N THR A 1139 -60.89 54.41 39.69
CA THR A 1139 -61.38 53.40 40.65
C THR A 1139 -62.85 53.62 41.04
N VAL A 1140 -63.60 52.54 41.27
CA VAL A 1140 -65.00 52.59 41.73
C VAL A 1140 -65.12 52.27 43.23
N HIS A 1141 -66.07 52.89 43.94
CA HIS A 1141 -66.27 52.77 45.39
C HIS A 1141 -67.74 52.48 45.79
N GLU A 1142 -67.94 51.80 46.93
CA GLU A 1142 -69.26 51.34 47.45
C GLU A 1142 -69.50 51.80 48.91
N MET A 1143 -70.76 51.85 49.36
CA MET A 1143 -71.17 52.28 50.72
C MET A 1143 -71.79 51.14 51.55
N ASN A 1144 -71.65 51.19 52.88
CA ASN A 1144 -72.16 50.16 53.81
C ASN A 1144 -72.64 50.78 55.15
N CYS A 1145 -73.51 50.06 55.89
CA CYS A 1145 -74.16 50.52 57.13
C CYS A 1145 -74.13 49.45 58.25
N ALA A 1146 -72.94 49.02 58.66
CA ALA A 1146 -72.74 48.00 59.69
C ALA A 1146 -71.50 48.30 60.57
N GLU A 1147 -71.20 47.44 61.54
CA GLU A 1147 -69.85 47.40 62.14
C GLU A 1147 -68.84 46.90 61.09
N PRO A 1148 -67.63 47.48 60.97
CA PRO A 1148 -67.01 48.45 61.88
C PRO A 1148 -67.35 49.93 61.62
N ASP A 1149 -68.07 50.27 60.53
CA ASP A 1149 -68.32 51.64 60.09
C ASP A 1149 -69.30 52.44 60.98
N ILE A 1150 -70.01 51.77 61.88
CA ILE A 1150 -70.65 52.34 63.08
C ILE A 1150 -70.05 51.68 64.31
N TYR A 1151 -69.57 52.47 65.27
CA TYR A 1151 -68.89 52.00 66.48
C TYR A 1151 -69.25 52.81 67.72
N ILE A 1152 -69.31 52.15 68.88
CA ILE A 1152 -69.40 52.77 70.20
C ILE A 1152 -68.53 51.94 71.17
N PRO A 1153 -67.70 52.55 72.03
CA PRO A 1153 -66.82 51.82 72.95
C PRO A 1153 -67.59 51.28 74.18
N ASP A 1154 -67.09 50.18 74.76
CA ASP A 1154 -67.69 49.48 75.90
C ASP A 1154 -67.10 49.89 77.29
N ALA A 1155 -66.13 50.81 77.32
CA ALA A 1155 -65.66 51.47 78.54
C ALA A 1155 -65.12 52.88 78.24
N PHE A 1156 -65.13 53.77 79.25
CA PHE A 1156 -64.49 55.08 79.18
C PHE A 1156 -64.07 55.62 80.57
N THR A 1157 -63.06 56.50 80.59
CA THR A 1157 -62.46 57.12 81.78
C THR A 1157 -62.66 58.64 81.81
N PRO A 1158 -63.78 59.15 82.36
CA PRO A 1158 -64.01 60.58 82.54
C PRO A 1158 -63.15 61.18 83.67
N ASN A 1159 -61.85 61.32 83.45
CA ASN A 1159 -60.84 61.74 84.42
C ASN A 1159 -60.35 63.20 84.24
N GLY A 1160 -60.64 63.82 83.09
CA GLY A 1160 -60.24 65.16 82.70
C GLY A 1160 -58.90 65.27 81.96
N ASP A 1161 -58.33 64.17 81.46
CA ASP A 1161 -57.05 64.18 80.73
C ASP A 1161 -57.15 64.53 79.23
N GLY A 1162 -58.37 64.63 78.71
CA GLY A 1162 -58.69 64.96 77.32
C GLY A 1162 -58.87 63.74 76.40
N ASN A 1163 -58.54 62.53 76.86
CA ASN A 1163 -58.62 61.30 76.07
C ASN A 1163 -59.75 60.43 76.59
N ASN A 1164 -60.72 60.12 75.73
CA ASN A 1164 -61.86 59.26 76.04
C ASN A 1164 -62.77 59.70 77.21
N ASP A 1165 -62.63 60.93 77.70
CA ASP A 1165 -63.47 61.54 78.75
C ASP A 1165 -65.00 61.47 78.52
N VAL A 1166 -65.41 61.27 77.27
CA VAL A 1166 -66.80 61.32 76.83
C VAL A 1166 -67.14 60.10 75.97
N LEU A 1167 -68.18 59.37 76.33
CA LEU A 1167 -68.76 58.30 75.51
C LEU A 1167 -69.45 58.88 74.27
N LEU A 1168 -68.91 58.60 73.10
CA LEU A 1168 -69.41 59.06 71.79
C LEU A 1168 -69.66 57.89 70.82
N VAL A 1169 -70.61 58.08 69.91
CA VAL A 1169 -70.88 57.16 68.79
C VAL A 1169 -70.09 57.63 67.56
N ARG A 1170 -69.37 56.73 66.91
CA ARG A 1170 -68.54 57.01 65.73
C ARG A 1170 -69.14 56.32 64.51
N GLY A 1171 -69.10 57.00 63.37
CA GLY A 1171 -69.54 56.47 62.08
C GLY A 1171 -69.76 57.61 61.09
N ARG A 1172 -69.39 57.40 59.81
CA ARG A 1172 -69.28 58.49 58.81
C ARG A 1172 -70.57 58.85 58.08
N PHE A 1173 -71.53 57.94 58.02
CA PHE A 1173 -72.72 58.06 57.17
C PHE A 1173 -74.04 58.04 57.95
N ILE A 1174 -73.99 58.18 59.27
CA ILE A 1174 -75.17 58.24 60.14
C ILE A 1174 -75.92 59.55 59.88
N THR A 1175 -77.19 59.47 59.51
CA THR A 1175 -78.07 60.64 59.29
C THR A 1175 -78.96 60.94 60.48
N THR A 1176 -79.30 59.92 61.27
CA THR A 1176 -80.02 60.08 62.56
C THR A 1176 -79.57 59.00 63.54
N MET A 1177 -79.52 59.34 64.83
CA MET A 1177 -79.32 58.35 65.89
C MET A 1177 -80.12 58.65 67.16
N GLN A 1178 -80.12 57.70 68.09
CA GLN A 1178 -80.55 57.86 69.47
C GLN A 1178 -79.72 56.92 70.35
N LEU A 1179 -78.90 57.49 71.24
CA LEU A 1179 -78.17 56.78 72.29
C LEU A 1179 -78.82 57.09 73.65
N LYS A 1180 -79.06 56.04 74.43
CA LYS A 1180 -79.56 56.10 75.81
C LYS A 1180 -78.64 55.31 76.72
N VAL A 1181 -78.37 55.81 77.92
CA VAL A 1181 -77.56 55.13 78.95
C VAL A 1181 -78.33 55.13 80.27
N PHE A 1182 -78.38 53.96 80.90
CA PHE A 1182 -79.15 53.67 82.11
C PHE A 1182 -78.22 53.13 83.21
N ASP A 1183 -78.52 53.42 84.46
CA ASP A 1183 -77.86 52.79 85.60
C ASP A 1183 -78.31 51.33 85.80
N ARG A 1184 -77.65 50.62 86.72
CA ARG A 1184 -77.95 49.21 87.05
C ARG A 1184 -79.36 48.96 87.62
N TRP A 1185 -80.09 50.00 88.00
CA TRP A 1185 -81.48 49.93 88.48
C TRP A 1185 -82.49 50.33 87.39
N GLY A 1186 -82.03 50.83 86.25
CA GLY A 1186 -82.85 51.27 85.12
C GLY A 1186 -83.20 52.76 85.12
N GLU A 1187 -82.59 53.59 85.97
CA GLU A 1187 -82.75 55.05 85.88
C GLU A 1187 -81.95 55.56 84.66
N LEU A 1188 -82.60 56.33 83.79
CA LEU A 1188 -81.94 56.96 82.64
C LEU A 1188 -80.97 58.05 83.14
N VAL A 1189 -79.67 57.84 82.90
CA VAL A 1189 -78.61 58.78 83.31
C VAL A 1189 -78.19 59.73 82.18
N PHE A 1190 -78.32 59.30 80.92
CA PHE A 1190 -78.00 60.11 79.75
C PHE A 1190 -78.82 59.71 78.51
N GLU A 1191 -79.20 60.68 77.69
CA GLU A 1191 -79.78 60.47 76.36
C GLU A 1191 -79.29 61.55 75.40
N THR A 1192 -79.02 61.15 74.15
CA THR A 1192 -78.71 62.04 73.02
C THR A 1192 -79.31 61.49 71.73
N THR A 1193 -79.62 62.38 70.79
CA THR A 1193 -79.88 62.05 69.37
C THR A 1193 -78.84 62.66 68.42
N ASP A 1194 -77.89 63.40 68.99
CA ASP A 1194 -76.82 64.11 68.28
C ASP A 1194 -75.50 63.34 68.48
N GLN A 1195 -74.78 63.12 67.38
CA GLN A 1195 -73.60 62.26 67.37
C GLN A 1195 -72.38 62.91 68.03
N ASP A 1196 -72.28 64.24 67.98
CA ASP A 1196 -71.18 65.00 68.60
C ASP A 1196 -71.40 65.24 70.10
N VAL A 1197 -72.60 64.92 70.62
CA VAL A 1197 -72.97 65.07 72.03
C VAL A 1197 -72.93 63.71 72.73
N GLY A 1198 -71.92 63.51 73.58
CA GLY A 1198 -71.70 62.26 74.32
C GLY A 1198 -71.82 62.39 75.85
N TRP A 1199 -71.68 61.27 76.56
CA TRP A 1199 -71.81 61.23 78.03
C TRP A 1199 -70.47 61.38 78.74
N ASP A 1200 -70.35 62.35 79.64
CA ASP A 1200 -69.15 62.66 80.47
C ASP A 1200 -69.08 61.86 81.78
N GLY A 1201 -69.96 60.86 81.95
CA GLY A 1201 -70.05 60.09 83.19
C GLY A 1201 -70.53 60.90 84.39
N THR A 1202 -71.28 62.00 84.18
CA THR A 1202 -71.99 62.72 85.24
C THR A 1202 -73.49 62.46 85.19
N TYR A 1203 -74.16 62.64 86.34
CA TYR A 1203 -75.61 62.63 86.44
C TYR A 1203 -76.09 63.64 87.49
N LYS A 1204 -77.16 64.38 87.18
CA LYS A 1204 -77.75 65.42 88.05
C LYS A 1204 -76.69 66.40 88.62
N GLY A 1205 -75.67 66.72 87.82
CA GLY A 1205 -74.58 67.65 88.17
C GLY A 1205 -73.47 67.09 89.07
N LYS A 1206 -73.34 65.75 89.17
CA LYS A 1206 -72.26 65.09 89.92
C LYS A 1206 -71.65 63.94 89.10
N PRO A 1207 -70.34 63.63 89.26
CA PRO A 1207 -69.77 62.36 88.82
C PRO A 1207 -70.61 61.17 89.29
N VAL A 1208 -70.82 60.16 88.43
CA VAL A 1208 -71.31 58.85 88.87
C VAL A 1208 -70.16 58.01 89.41
N ASP A 1209 -70.45 57.13 90.37
CA ASP A 1209 -69.49 56.16 90.90
C ASP A 1209 -69.02 55.19 89.79
N PRO A 1210 -67.76 54.68 89.84
CA PRO A 1210 -67.29 53.63 88.94
C PRO A 1210 -68.19 52.39 88.96
N ALA A 1211 -68.86 52.14 87.83
CA ALA A 1211 -69.87 51.11 87.70
C ALA A 1211 -70.11 50.77 86.22
N VAL A 1212 -70.80 49.64 86.00
CA VAL A 1212 -71.33 49.27 84.68
C VAL A 1212 -72.74 49.84 84.52
N PHE A 1213 -72.93 50.56 83.42
CA PHE A 1213 -74.19 51.13 82.96
C PHE A 1213 -74.62 50.39 81.68
N VAL A 1214 -75.91 50.39 81.36
CA VAL A 1214 -76.46 49.72 80.17
C VAL A 1214 -76.78 50.77 79.11
N TYR A 1215 -76.32 50.57 77.88
CA TYR A 1215 -76.64 51.47 76.77
C TYR A 1215 -77.54 50.83 75.70
N TRP A 1216 -78.30 51.70 75.03
CA TRP A 1216 -79.15 51.38 73.88
C TRP A 1216 -78.86 52.40 72.78
N LEU A 1217 -78.46 51.93 71.60
CA LEU A 1217 -78.15 52.75 70.43
C LEU A 1217 -79.01 52.29 69.25
N LYS A 1218 -79.68 53.24 68.59
CA LYS A 1218 -80.22 53.09 67.24
C LYS A 1218 -79.62 54.15 66.32
N ALA A 1219 -79.28 53.78 65.09
CA ALA A 1219 -78.80 54.70 64.05
C ALA A 1219 -79.44 54.37 62.69
N VAL A 1220 -79.41 55.33 61.77
CA VAL A 1220 -79.83 55.17 60.36
C VAL A 1220 -78.79 55.83 59.47
N CYS A 1221 -78.40 55.18 58.36
CA CYS A 1221 -77.40 55.69 57.42
C CYS A 1221 -78.01 56.52 56.26
N ALA A 1222 -77.15 57.12 55.44
CA ALA A 1222 -77.55 57.93 54.28
C ALA A 1222 -78.24 57.14 53.15
N ASP A 1223 -78.04 55.83 53.09
CA ASP A 1223 -78.74 54.90 52.18
C ASP A 1223 -80.12 54.44 52.72
N GLY A 1224 -80.48 54.83 53.94
CA GLY A 1224 -81.72 54.46 54.61
C GLY A 1224 -81.66 53.15 55.43
N GLN A 1225 -80.53 52.44 55.46
CA GLN A 1225 -80.36 51.25 56.32
C GLN A 1225 -80.30 51.64 57.80
N SER A 1226 -80.74 50.75 58.70
CA SER A 1226 -80.82 51.04 60.15
C SER A 1226 -80.04 50.05 61.02
N PHE A 1227 -79.16 50.59 61.86
CA PHE A 1227 -78.36 49.87 62.83
C PHE A 1227 -78.97 49.94 64.24
N LEU A 1228 -78.84 48.88 65.03
CA LEU A 1228 -79.35 48.81 66.41
C LEU A 1228 -78.41 47.95 67.27
N LYS A 1229 -77.86 48.54 68.34
CA LYS A 1229 -76.99 47.84 69.32
C LYS A 1229 -77.47 48.11 70.74
N LYS A 1230 -77.32 47.11 71.62
CA LYS A 1230 -77.40 47.27 73.07
C LYS A 1230 -76.13 46.70 73.66
N GLY A 1231 -75.62 47.30 74.72
CA GLY A 1231 -74.40 46.84 75.37
C GLY A 1231 -74.25 47.42 76.76
N ASN A 1232 -73.09 47.17 77.35
CA ASN A 1232 -72.73 47.65 78.68
C ASN A 1232 -71.57 48.64 78.51
N ILE A 1233 -71.69 49.83 79.10
CA ILE A 1233 -70.58 50.78 79.22
C ILE A 1233 -70.04 50.75 80.64
N THR A 1234 -68.74 50.51 80.80
CA THR A 1234 -68.08 50.63 82.10
C THR A 1234 -67.55 52.06 82.27
N VAL A 1235 -68.05 52.77 83.29
CA VAL A 1235 -67.46 54.03 83.75
C VAL A 1235 -66.32 53.70 84.71
N ILE A 1236 -65.12 54.16 84.40
CA ILE A 1236 -63.91 53.94 85.21
C ILE A 1236 -63.42 55.31 85.70
N ARG A 1237 -63.16 55.46 87.01
CA ARG A 1237 -62.57 56.66 87.63
C ARG A 1237 -61.59 56.23 88.72
#